data_AF-A0A7X3QC87-F1
#
_entry.id   AF-A0A7X3QC87-F1
#
_cell.length_a   1.000
_cell.length_b   1.000
_cell.length_c   1.000
_cell.angle_alpha   90.00
_cell.angle_beta   90.00
_cell.angle_gamma   90.00
#
_symmetry.space_group_name_H-M   'P 1'
#
loop_
_entity.id
_entity.type
_entity.pdbx_description
1 polymer ?
#
loop_
_entity_poly.entity_id
_entity_poly.type
_entity_poly.pdbx_seq_one_letter_code
_entity_poly.pdbx_strand_id
1 'polypeptide(L)'
;MRMWLFGVAIVLVLGGGLLPATSHAQTSPGLESADDFRGFLDQYCLRCHTDRGQRSGAVPISLEGADVDDVGAHSELWEEVVRRVRAGLMPPLGARGPDPTTRLAAATWLERELDRAAATNPPPGRPMTAHRLNRTEYRNAVRDLLGLDVNVAALLPPDDVSAEGFDNNADTLSTSTTLMERYLTAARRISQLAIGDPAMVSRADTYRVPQAEVQDDRTSEDLPWGTRGGLAVEHYFPLDGEYVFKIGLRRNFYNYIRGLGNTPHQLDVRVDKALVGSFTVGGEYDGPRCPTSFCGRSAGDPGVAGWDWYSVHADDDLEVRAPVEAGKRLVSVAFVMKPAWDEGILQPVANPAAYGYSTDERQEGNPAVSSLDITGPFGAEQAPLATAAREAIFVCHPAAGADEAECAGEILGRLARRAYRRPVTPDDMAMLRGFHDEGRREGTFDTGIQRALEYLLTDPEFLFRVEAAPPGDVEPGIDYRVSDLELASRLSFFLWASIPDDELLDLAAGGRLSDPEELERQVRRMLASPRARTTLAERFFGQWLGLSLIRNAAPDPTIFPAFDENLRDAMEREAQLFLEAQVRDDRPVVELLTADYSFVNERLARHYGVPNIHGNHFRRVEWQDDRRAGLLGLGSILTLTSYANRTSPVSRGKWVLETLLGTPPPEAPADVPGLDEREPGEAPTSLRARMALHRANPACASCHRLMDPLGFALENFDAIGRWRTTEETGIPGEIGPAIDASGTTPDGSDFDGAAGLRTILASREDQFVGSVIVRFLTYATGRTLESSDMPMVRQIRRQAAADESRWSAVILAIVNSKPFQTRRAG
;
A
#
# COMPACT_ATOMS: atom_id res chain seq x y z
N MET A 1 -31.31 -43.80 -56.14
CA MET A 1 -32.52 -43.57 -56.97
C MET A 1 -32.71 -42.05 -57.03
N ARG A 2 -32.20 -41.35 -58.05
CA ARG A 2 -32.94 -40.80 -59.23
C ARG A 2 -34.31 -40.20 -58.85
N MET A 3 -34.76 -39.02 -59.27
CA MET A 3 -34.26 -37.91 -60.12
C MET A 3 -35.42 -36.89 -60.23
N TRP A 4 -35.17 -35.57 -60.08
CA TRP A 4 -35.70 -34.42 -60.88
C TRP A 4 -37.24 -34.13 -60.86
N LEU A 5 -37.81 -32.92 -60.98
CA LEU A 5 -37.40 -31.59 -61.47
C LEU A 5 -38.55 -30.56 -61.27
N PHE A 6 -38.21 -29.29 -61.56
CA PHE A 6 -39.00 -28.11 -61.98
C PHE A 6 -39.45 -27.08 -60.94
N GLY A 7 -38.92 -25.86 -61.13
CA GLY A 7 -39.34 -24.63 -60.47
C GLY A 7 -40.22 -23.75 -61.36
N VAL A 8 -40.66 -22.63 -60.80
CA VAL A 8 -41.16 -21.44 -61.51
C VAL A 8 -40.79 -20.22 -60.65
N ALA A 9 -40.07 -19.28 -61.26
CA ALA A 9 -39.81 -17.94 -60.73
C ALA A 9 -40.94 -17.01 -61.15
N ILE A 10 -41.52 -16.26 -60.19
CA ILE A 10 -42.45 -15.16 -60.45
C ILE A 10 -41.73 -13.86 -60.13
N VAL A 11 -41.52 -13.06 -61.18
CA VAL A 11 -41.11 -11.66 -61.13
C VAL A 11 -42.38 -10.82 -60.93
N LEU A 12 -42.42 -10.00 -59.89
CA LEU A 12 -43.46 -9.00 -59.67
C LEU A 12 -42.79 -7.63 -59.47
N VAL A 13 -42.99 -6.78 -60.47
CA VAL A 13 -42.66 -5.35 -60.51
C VAL A 13 -43.83 -4.56 -59.92
N LEU A 14 -43.60 -3.85 -58.82
CA LEU A 14 -44.41 -2.72 -58.30
C LEU A 14 -43.42 -1.86 -57.48
N GLY A 15 -43.01 -0.68 -57.92
CA GLY A 15 -43.83 0.52 -57.99
C GLY A 15 -43.26 1.51 -56.96
N GLY A 16 -42.33 2.36 -57.39
CA GLY A 16 -41.67 3.35 -56.54
C GLY A 16 -42.64 4.43 -56.07
N GLY A 17 -42.98 4.39 -54.79
CA GLY A 17 -43.56 5.50 -54.05
C GLY A 17 -42.52 6.07 -53.11
N LEU A 18 -41.93 7.21 -53.48
CA LEU A 18 -41.16 8.06 -52.58
C LEU A 18 -42.12 8.66 -51.55
N LEU A 19 -42.24 8.00 -50.39
CA LEU A 19 -42.72 8.64 -49.17
C LEU A 19 -41.49 9.22 -48.45
N PRO A 20 -41.48 10.51 -48.09
CA PRO A 20 -40.43 11.03 -47.24
C PRO A 20 -40.60 10.39 -45.87
N ALA A 21 -39.76 9.42 -45.54
CA ALA A 21 -39.54 9.03 -44.16
C ALA A 21 -38.86 10.22 -43.47
N THR A 22 -39.68 11.11 -42.89
CA THR A 22 -39.20 12.04 -41.87
C THR A 22 -38.81 11.19 -40.67
N SER A 23 -37.58 10.69 -40.68
CA SER A 23 -36.90 10.25 -39.47
C SER A 23 -36.74 11.48 -38.58
N HIS A 24 -37.75 11.76 -37.76
CA HIS A 24 -37.53 12.50 -36.53
C HIS A 24 -36.74 11.55 -35.63
N ALA A 25 -35.43 11.47 -35.87
CA ALA A 25 -34.50 11.22 -34.79
C ALA A 25 -34.75 12.35 -33.80
N GLN A 26 -35.53 12.06 -32.76
CA GLN A 26 -35.56 12.92 -31.58
C GLN A 26 -34.16 12.82 -30.96
N THR A 27 -33.26 13.69 -31.42
CA THR A 27 -32.11 14.13 -30.62
C THR A 27 -32.68 14.59 -29.29
N SER A 28 -32.36 13.88 -28.21
CA SER A 28 -32.52 14.43 -26.86
C SER A 28 -31.90 15.82 -26.85
N PRO A 29 -32.56 16.86 -26.30
CA PRO A 29 -32.00 18.20 -26.26
C PRO A 29 -30.76 18.13 -25.36
N GLY A 30 -29.58 18.17 -25.97
CA GLY A 30 -28.34 18.31 -25.22
C GLY A 30 -28.34 19.66 -24.52
N LEU A 31 -27.93 19.69 -23.26
CA LEU A 31 -27.60 20.94 -22.58
C LEU A 31 -26.37 21.52 -23.31
N GLU A 32 -26.58 22.53 -24.15
CA GLU A 32 -25.53 23.12 -25.00
C GLU A 32 -25.21 24.56 -24.62
N SER A 33 -26.16 25.30 -24.03
CA SER A 33 -26.01 26.70 -23.64
C SER A 33 -26.15 26.94 -22.12
N ALA A 34 -25.70 28.12 -21.66
CA ALA A 34 -25.89 28.56 -20.28
C ALA A 34 -27.38 28.68 -19.91
N ASP A 35 -28.23 29.06 -20.86
CA ASP A 35 -29.69 29.12 -20.65
C ASP A 35 -30.31 27.74 -20.44
N ASP A 36 -29.85 26.72 -21.19
CA ASP A 36 -30.30 25.33 -20.96
C ASP A 36 -29.91 24.87 -19.56
N PHE A 37 -28.67 25.15 -19.13
CA PHE A 37 -28.18 24.78 -17.81
C PHE A 37 -28.89 25.53 -16.68
N ARG A 38 -29.19 26.82 -16.88
CA ARG A 38 -30.02 27.61 -15.96
C ARG A 38 -31.41 26.97 -15.80
N GLY A 39 -32.03 26.54 -16.90
CA GLY A 39 -33.28 25.77 -16.88
C GLY A 39 -33.17 24.44 -16.13
N PHE A 40 -32.04 23.74 -16.24
CA PHE A 40 -31.76 22.54 -15.44
C PHE A 40 -31.69 22.84 -13.94
N LEU A 41 -30.99 23.91 -13.53
CA LEU A 41 -30.91 24.33 -12.13
C LEU A 41 -32.28 24.71 -11.58
N ASP A 42 -33.06 25.49 -12.34
CA ASP A 42 -34.42 25.89 -11.95
C ASP A 42 -35.32 24.67 -11.70
N GLN A 43 -35.24 23.68 -12.60
CA GLN A 43 -36.10 22.51 -12.55
C GLN A 43 -35.71 21.52 -11.44
N TYR A 44 -34.42 21.32 -11.19
CA TYR A 44 -33.94 20.21 -10.37
C TYR A 44 -33.17 20.61 -9.10
N CYS A 45 -32.62 21.84 -9.03
CA CYS A 45 -31.70 22.24 -7.96
C CYS A 45 -32.28 23.34 -7.05
N LEU A 46 -32.85 24.41 -7.63
CA LEU A 46 -33.26 25.63 -6.90
C LEU A 46 -34.50 25.46 -6.01
N ARG A 47 -35.12 24.28 -5.98
CA ARG A 47 -36.12 23.95 -4.96
C ARG A 47 -35.50 23.80 -3.57
N CYS A 48 -34.26 23.31 -3.51
CA CYS A 48 -33.55 23.03 -2.25
C CYS A 48 -32.35 23.97 -2.04
N HIS A 49 -31.59 24.26 -3.10
CA HIS A 49 -30.37 25.06 -3.05
C HIS A 49 -30.63 26.57 -3.17
N THR A 50 -31.39 27.11 -2.21
CA THR A 50 -31.69 28.55 -2.08
C THR A 50 -30.93 29.18 -0.91
N ASP A 51 -30.86 30.51 -0.88
CA ASP A 51 -30.26 31.25 0.24
C ASP A 51 -30.97 30.92 1.56
N ARG A 52 -32.29 30.73 1.50
CA ARG A 52 -33.09 30.29 2.65
C ARG A 52 -32.72 28.88 3.10
N GLY A 53 -32.55 27.96 2.15
CA GLY A 53 -32.11 26.59 2.41
C GLY A 53 -30.76 26.56 3.12
N GLN A 54 -29.80 27.36 2.65
CA GLN A 54 -28.48 27.45 3.26
C GLN A 54 -28.51 28.08 4.66
N ARG A 55 -29.18 29.22 4.84
CA ARG A 55 -29.26 29.92 6.14
C ARG A 55 -29.96 29.11 7.23
N SER A 56 -30.90 28.25 6.85
CA SER A 56 -31.58 27.34 7.78
C SER A 56 -30.77 26.08 8.12
N GLY A 57 -29.60 25.88 7.49
CA GLY A 57 -28.79 24.67 7.63
C GLY A 57 -29.35 23.44 6.89
N ALA A 58 -30.38 23.59 6.06
CA ALA A 58 -30.99 22.48 5.33
C ALA A 58 -30.11 21.97 4.17
N VAL A 59 -29.28 22.84 3.60
CA VAL A 59 -28.25 22.52 2.60
C VAL A 59 -26.97 23.30 2.91
N PRO A 60 -25.78 22.79 2.57
CA PRO A 60 -24.52 23.50 2.84
C PRO A 60 -24.25 24.64 1.84
N ILE A 61 -24.86 24.59 0.65
CA ILE A 61 -24.62 25.52 -0.46
C ILE A 61 -25.91 26.11 -1.01
N SER A 62 -25.89 27.40 -1.36
CA SER A 62 -26.90 28.07 -2.17
C SER A 62 -26.44 28.13 -3.63
N LEU A 63 -27.36 27.92 -4.56
CA LEU A 63 -27.15 28.13 -6.00
C LEU A 63 -28.02 29.30 -6.52
N GLU A 64 -28.75 29.96 -5.64
CA GLU A 64 -29.62 31.09 -5.98
C GLU A 64 -28.77 32.30 -6.39
N GLY A 65 -29.02 32.81 -7.59
CA GLY A 65 -28.23 33.92 -8.14
C GLY A 65 -26.79 33.55 -8.55
N ALA A 66 -26.44 32.25 -8.57
CA ALA A 66 -25.13 31.82 -9.05
C ALA A 66 -24.99 32.13 -10.55
N ASP A 67 -23.87 32.76 -10.92
CA ASP A 67 -23.60 33.14 -12.31
C ASP A 67 -23.16 31.89 -13.11
N VAL A 68 -24.02 31.45 -14.03
CA VAL A 68 -23.75 30.34 -14.95
C VAL A 68 -23.12 30.82 -16.26
N ASP A 69 -23.08 32.14 -16.51
CA ASP A 69 -22.40 32.74 -17.65
C ASP A 69 -20.90 32.92 -17.37
N ASP A 70 -20.50 33.01 -16.09
CA ASP A 70 -19.10 32.97 -15.62
C ASP A 70 -18.87 31.90 -14.54
N VAL A 71 -18.89 30.63 -14.95
CA VAL A 71 -18.60 29.51 -14.04
C VAL A 71 -17.15 29.53 -13.52
N GLY A 72 -16.23 30.21 -14.22
CA GLY A 72 -14.82 30.29 -13.86
C GLY A 72 -14.59 31.05 -12.56
N ALA A 73 -15.32 32.14 -12.36
CA ALA A 73 -15.25 32.96 -11.15
C ALA A 73 -15.61 32.19 -9.86
N HIS A 74 -16.40 31.13 -9.97
CA HIS A 74 -16.85 30.31 -8.84
C HIS A 74 -16.52 28.81 -9.02
N SER A 75 -15.35 28.53 -9.60
CA SER A 75 -14.92 27.16 -9.93
C SER A 75 -14.99 26.17 -8.76
N GLU A 76 -14.65 26.57 -7.53
CA GLU A 76 -14.74 25.70 -6.35
C GLU A 76 -16.16 25.19 -6.10
N LEU A 77 -17.16 26.09 -6.15
CA LEU A 77 -18.57 25.75 -6.00
C LEU A 77 -19.01 24.78 -7.11
N TRP A 78 -18.69 25.12 -8.35
CA TRP A 78 -19.16 24.37 -9.51
C TRP A 78 -18.48 23.00 -9.64
N GLU A 79 -17.22 22.84 -9.25
CA GLU A 79 -16.55 21.53 -9.20
C GLU A 79 -17.17 20.61 -8.13
N GLU A 80 -17.59 21.17 -6.98
CA GLU A 80 -18.38 20.39 -6.00
C GLU A 80 -19.74 19.97 -6.57
N VAL A 81 -20.41 20.86 -7.32
CA VAL A 81 -21.67 20.51 -8.02
C VAL A 81 -21.42 19.40 -9.05
N VAL A 82 -20.38 19.50 -9.88
CA VAL A 82 -19.98 18.45 -10.83
C VAL A 82 -19.81 17.11 -10.11
N ARG A 83 -19.03 17.08 -9.04
CA ARG A 83 -18.74 15.87 -8.25
C ARG A 83 -20.04 15.22 -7.76
N ARG A 84 -20.96 16.00 -7.20
CA ARG A 84 -22.24 15.48 -6.65
C ARG A 84 -23.21 15.02 -7.75
N VAL A 85 -23.31 15.76 -8.84
CA VAL A 85 -24.23 15.46 -9.96
C VAL A 85 -23.75 14.24 -10.74
N ARG A 86 -22.45 14.17 -11.06
CA ARG A 86 -21.85 13.04 -11.79
C ARG A 86 -21.98 11.74 -11.01
N ALA A 87 -21.86 11.81 -9.69
CA ALA A 87 -22.03 10.68 -8.79
C ALA A 87 -23.50 10.24 -8.61
N GLY A 88 -24.47 11.01 -9.09
CA GLY A 88 -25.90 10.75 -8.88
C GLY A 88 -26.36 10.94 -7.43
N LEU A 89 -25.62 11.74 -6.64
CA LEU A 89 -25.94 12.01 -5.23
C LEU A 89 -27.08 13.03 -5.09
N MET A 90 -27.25 13.87 -6.11
CA MET A 90 -28.28 14.90 -6.19
C MET A 90 -29.16 14.72 -7.44
N PRO A 91 -30.48 14.95 -7.31
CA PRO A 91 -31.21 15.34 -6.09
C PRO A 91 -31.47 14.15 -5.13
N PRO A 92 -31.91 14.41 -3.88
CA PRO A 92 -32.24 13.34 -2.93
C PRO A 92 -33.39 12.44 -3.43
N LEU A 93 -33.41 11.18 -2.98
CA LEU A 93 -34.43 10.19 -3.37
C LEU A 93 -35.81 10.70 -2.96
N GLY A 94 -36.79 10.55 -3.87
CA GLY A 94 -38.15 11.07 -3.70
C GLY A 94 -38.35 12.50 -4.19
N ALA A 95 -37.27 13.26 -4.42
CA ALA A 95 -37.34 14.50 -5.19
C ALA A 95 -37.40 14.19 -6.70
N ARG A 96 -38.03 15.08 -7.47
CA ARG A 96 -38.04 15.00 -8.94
C ARG A 96 -36.60 15.19 -9.43
N GLY A 97 -36.00 14.14 -10.00
CA GLY A 97 -34.66 14.18 -10.54
C GLY A 97 -34.61 14.03 -12.06
N PRO A 98 -33.52 14.50 -12.70
CA PRO A 98 -33.27 14.23 -14.11
C PRO A 98 -32.98 12.74 -14.32
N ASP A 99 -33.34 12.23 -15.50
CA ASP A 99 -32.90 10.90 -15.95
C ASP A 99 -31.35 10.87 -16.08
N PRO A 100 -30.74 9.67 -16.09
CA PRO A 100 -29.28 9.53 -16.10
C PRO A 100 -28.59 10.24 -17.27
N THR A 101 -29.21 10.26 -18.45
CA THR A 101 -28.65 10.91 -19.64
C THR A 101 -28.66 12.42 -19.49
N THR A 102 -29.78 13.00 -19.07
CA THR A 102 -29.89 14.45 -18.80
C THR A 102 -28.92 14.89 -17.70
N ARG A 103 -28.78 14.09 -16.64
CA ARG A 103 -27.83 14.36 -15.53
C ARG A 103 -26.39 14.38 -16.00
N LEU A 104 -25.99 13.38 -16.80
CA LEU A 104 -24.64 13.29 -17.35
C LEU A 104 -24.38 14.45 -18.32
N ALA A 105 -25.36 14.83 -19.14
CA ALA A 105 -25.24 15.98 -20.03
C ALA A 105 -25.03 17.29 -19.25
N ALA A 106 -25.74 17.51 -18.14
CA ALA A 106 -25.56 18.68 -17.27
C ALA A 106 -24.14 18.73 -16.67
N ALA A 107 -23.66 17.61 -16.11
CA ALA A 107 -22.31 17.53 -15.56
C ALA A 107 -21.25 17.77 -16.64
N THR A 108 -21.42 17.18 -17.83
CA THR A 108 -20.49 17.31 -18.96
C THR A 108 -20.44 18.74 -19.49
N TRP A 109 -21.59 19.43 -19.57
CA TRP A 109 -21.65 20.84 -19.94
C TRP A 109 -20.85 21.69 -18.94
N LEU A 110 -21.10 21.53 -17.64
CA LEU A 110 -20.43 22.30 -16.60
C LEU A 110 -18.91 22.06 -16.57
N GLU A 111 -18.49 20.80 -16.70
CA GLU A 111 -17.07 20.43 -16.83
C GLU A 111 -16.40 21.12 -18.03
N ARG A 112 -17.08 21.19 -19.18
CA ARG A 112 -16.55 21.83 -20.39
C ARG A 112 -16.40 23.34 -20.22
N GLU A 113 -17.34 24.00 -19.55
CA GLU A 113 -17.26 25.43 -19.27
C GLU A 113 -16.15 25.74 -18.26
N LEU A 114 -16.01 24.93 -17.20
CA LEU A 114 -14.89 25.02 -16.24
C LEU A 114 -13.54 24.78 -16.92
N ASP A 115 -13.45 23.79 -17.80
CA ASP A 115 -12.24 23.52 -18.60
C ASP A 115 -11.89 24.72 -19.51
N ARG A 116 -12.89 25.37 -20.13
CA ARG A 116 -12.68 26.55 -20.98
C ARG A 116 -12.21 27.75 -20.17
N ALA A 117 -12.80 27.97 -19.00
CA ALA A 117 -12.37 29.03 -18.08
C ALA A 117 -10.92 28.80 -17.63
N ALA A 118 -10.59 27.58 -17.22
CA ALA A 118 -9.23 27.20 -16.81
C ALA A 118 -8.22 27.29 -17.96
N ALA A 119 -8.59 27.04 -19.22
CA ALA A 119 -7.69 27.25 -20.35
C ALA A 119 -7.28 28.73 -20.52
N THR A 120 -8.13 29.67 -20.09
CA THR A 120 -7.90 31.12 -20.21
C THR A 120 -7.12 31.68 -19.03
N ASN A 121 -7.37 31.15 -17.82
CA ASN A 121 -6.64 31.50 -16.60
C ASN A 121 -6.27 30.23 -15.83
N PRO A 122 -5.24 29.50 -16.28
CA PRO A 122 -4.92 28.19 -15.73
C PRO A 122 -4.48 28.35 -14.29
N PRO A 123 -5.12 27.65 -13.34
CA PRO A 123 -4.80 27.80 -11.95
C PRO A 123 -3.37 27.35 -11.68
N PRO A 124 -2.66 28.07 -10.81
CA PRO A 124 -1.34 27.67 -10.43
C PRO A 124 -1.39 26.36 -9.66
N GLY A 125 -0.45 25.46 -9.95
CA GLY A 125 -0.03 24.52 -8.91
C GLY A 125 0.51 25.33 -7.74
N ARG A 126 -0.09 25.16 -6.55
CA ARG A 126 0.33 25.88 -5.33
C ARG A 126 1.83 25.66 -5.09
N PRO A 127 2.62 26.72 -4.80
CA PRO A 127 4.06 26.57 -4.60
C PRO A 127 4.34 25.78 -3.33
N MET A 128 5.01 24.64 -3.48
CA MET A 128 5.69 23.96 -2.38
C MET A 128 7.15 24.38 -2.38
N THR A 129 7.60 25.06 -1.32
CA THR A 129 8.96 25.60 -1.27
C THR A 129 9.97 24.57 -0.79
N ALA A 130 9.58 23.65 0.07
CA ALA A 130 10.45 22.57 0.55
C ALA A 130 9.64 21.30 0.81
N HIS A 131 10.09 20.17 0.27
CA HIS A 131 9.51 18.85 0.48
C HIS A 131 10.55 17.97 1.20
N ARG A 132 10.36 17.73 2.51
CA ARG A 132 11.24 16.83 3.29
C ARG A 132 11.07 15.39 2.82
N LEU A 133 12.16 14.64 2.71
CA LEU A 133 12.07 13.19 2.50
C LEU A 133 11.35 12.53 3.67
N ASN A 134 10.24 11.85 3.40
CA ASN A 134 9.60 11.03 4.43
C ASN A 134 10.51 9.84 4.80
N ARG A 135 10.18 9.12 5.86
CA ARG A 135 10.97 8.03 6.42
C ARG A 135 11.32 6.95 5.39
N THR A 136 10.39 6.66 4.49
CA THR A 136 10.57 5.66 3.43
C THR A 136 11.47 6.18 2.31
N GLU A 137 11.27 7.41 1.87
CA GLU A 137 12.10 8.09 0.88
C GLU A 137 13.55 8.23 1.37
N TYR A 138 13.75 8.57 2.65
CA TYR A 138 15.06 8.61 3.29
C TYR A 138 15.74 7.23 3.28
N ARG A 139 15.03 6.17 3.68
CA ARG A 139 15.53 4.78 3.61
C ARG A 139 15.96 4.42 2.19
N ASN A 140 15.09 4.66 1.21
CA ASN A 140 15.35 4.30 -0.16
C ASN A 140 16.51 5.12 -0.75
N ALA A 141 16.60 6.42 -0.42
CA ALA A 141 17.70 7.29 -0.82
C ALA A 141 19.04 6.81 -0.24
N VAL A 142 19.07 6.43 1.05
CA VAL A 142 20.25 5.82 1.69
C VAL A 142 20.64 4.51 1.00
N ARG A 143 19.67 3.64 0.71
CA ARG A 143 19.91 2.38 -0.01
C ARG A 143 20.51 2.62 -1.39
N ASP A 144 19.95 3.55 -2.16
CA ASP A 144 20.41 3.77 -3.53
C ASP A 144 21.72 4.57 -3.58
N LEU A 145 21.99 5.41 -2.57
CA LEU A 145 23.24 6.14 -2.43
C LEU A 145 24.40 5.24 -1.97
N LEU A 146 24.14 4.39 -0.97
CA LEU A 146 25.17 3.66 -0.23
C LEU A 146 25.10 2.14 -0.37
N GLY A 147 24.19 1.58 -1.18
CA GLY A 147 24.01 0.12 -1.28
C GLY A 147 23.60 -0.55 0.03
N LEU A 148 23.06 0.21 0.99
CA LEU A 148 22.81 -0.24 2.36
C LEU A 148 21.32 -0.19 2.70
N ASP A 149 20.73 -1.34 3.01
CA ASP A 149 19.35 -1.43 3.50
C ASP A 149 19.34 -1.34 5.03
N VAL A 150 18.71 -0.28 5.56
CA VAL A 150 18.67 0.03 6.99
C VAL A 150 17.24 0.06 7.50
N ASN A 151 17.05 -0.47 8.72
CA ASN A 151 15.77 -0.37 9.42
C ASN A 151 15.55 1.06 9.95
N VAL A 152 15.14 1.97 9.08
CA VAL A 152 14.88 3.37 9.44
C VAL A 152 13.70 3.50 10.41
N ALA A 153 12.77 2.53 10.47
CA ALA A 153 11.67 2.57 11.43
C ALA A 153 12.14 2.50 12.89
N ALA A 154 13.33 1.94 13.15
CA ALA A 154 13.96 1.96 14.47
C ALA A 154 14.75 3.26 14.76
N LEU A 155 15.01 4.08 13.74
CA LEU A 155 15.85 5.28 13.82
C LEU A 155 15.03 6.58 13.80
N LEU A 156 13.97 6.63 12.99
CA LEU A 156 13.13 7.81 12.78
C LEU A 156 11.67 7.53 13.17
N PRO A 157 10.97 8.51 13.77
CA PRO A 157 9.54 8.39 14.06
C PRO A 157 8.73 8.22 12.77
N PRO A 158 7.51 7.67 12.85
CA PRO A 158 6.59 7.66 11.72
C PRO A 158 6.21 9.09 11.30
N ASP A 159 5.97 9.28 10.00
CA ASP A 159 5.45 10.53 9.46
C ASP A 159 3.92 10.55 9.52
N ASP A 160 3.35 11.76 9.54
CA ASP A 160 1.91 11.97 9.41
C ASP A 160 1.44 11.63 7.99
N VAL A 161 0.18 11.19 7.88
CA VAL A 161 -0.47 10.85 6.61
C VAL A 161 -1.48 11.95 6.27
N SER A 162 -1.51 12.39 5.02
CA SER A 162 -2.47 13.40 4.56
C SER A 162 -3.91 12.89 4.58
N ALA A 163 -4.88 13.81 4.47
CA ALA A 163 -6.30 13.45 4.39
C ALA A 163 -6.61 12.53 3.18
N GLU A 164 -5.81 12.61 2.13
CA GLU A 164 -5.92 11.78 0.92
C GLU A 164 -5.27 10.40 1.09
N GLY A 165 -4.59 10.15 2.21
CA GLY A 165 -4.01 8.85 2.56
C GLY A 165 -2.53 8.69 2.23
N PHE A 166 -1.80 9.76 1.86
CA PHE A 166 -0.39 9.67 1.48
C PHE A 166 0.56 10.33 2.48
N ASP A 167 1.66 9.63 2.78
CA ASP A 167 2.75 10.08 3.67
C ASP A 167 3.87 10.86 2.94
N ASN A 168 3.72 11.10 1.62
CA ASN A 168 4.65 11.92 0.83
C ASN A 168 4.06 13.30 0.50
N ASN A 169 3.09 13.76 1.28
CA ASN A 169 2.50 15.09 1.11
C ASN A 169 3.32 16.13 1.90
N ALA A 170 3.93 17.09 1.20
CA ALA A 170 4.83 18.06 1.82
C ALA A 170 4.14 18.93 2.89
N ASP A 171 2.82 19.18 2.78
CA ASP A 171 2.06 19.97 3.75
C ASP A 171 1.99 19.31 5.13
N THR A 172 2.17 17.98 5.18
CA THR A 172 2.15 17.18 6.42
C THR A 172 3.54 16.87 6.97
N LEU A 173 4.60 17.04 6.17
CA LEU A 173 5.97 16.65 6.51
C LEU A 173 6.71 17.72 7.32
N SER A 174 6.10 18.14 8.44
CA SER A 174 6.67 19.13 9.35
C SER A 174 8.00 18.66 9.97
N THR A 175 8.81 19.63 10.42
CA THR A 175 10.09 19.36 11.11
C THR A 175 10.07 19.85 12.53
N SER A 176 10.56 19.00 13.46
CA SER A 176 10.75 19.34 14.86
C SER A 176 12.22 19.18 15.28
N THR A 177 12.63 19.82 16.37
CA THR A 177 13.98 19.69 16.91
C THR A 177 14.32 18.23 17.22
N THR A 178 13.38 17.49 17.82
CA THR A 178 13.56 16.05 18.12
C THR A 178 13.75 15.23 16.85
N LEU A 179 13.05 15.55 15.77
CA LEU A 179 13.24 14.86 14.49
C LEU A 179 14.66 15.11 13.94
N MET A 180 15.18 16.34 14.05
CA MET A 180 16.55 16.67 13.60
C MET A 180 17.62 15.93 14.42
N GLU A 181 17.45 15.82 15.74
CA GLU A 181 18.33 15.02 16.60
C GLU A 181 18.33 13.53 16.20
N ARG A 182 17.15 13.01 15.81
CA ARG A 182 17.02 11.64 15.29
C ARG A 182 17.73 11.47 13.95
N TYR A 183 17.66 12.43 13.03
CA TYR A 183 18.43 12.38 11.78
C TYR A 183 19.94 12.37 12.03
N LEU A 184 20.47 13.18 12.95
CA LEU A 184 21.90 13.16 13.31
C LEU A 184 22.31 11.78 13.87
N THR A 185 21.49 11.23 14.77
CA THR A 185 21.73 9.88 15.32
C THR A 185 21.68 8.81 14.23
N ALA A 186 20.70 8.90 13.32
CA ALA A 186 20.53 7.98 12.20
C ALA A 186 21.71 8.07 11.22
N ALA A 187 22.10 9.27 10.81
CA ALA A 187 23.22 9.51 9.90
C ALA A 187 24.54 8.97 10.45
N ARG A 188 24.82 9.20 11.75
CA ARG A 188 25.99 8.62 12.41
C ARG A 188 25.97 7.11 12.40
N ARG A 189 24.81 6.49 12.68
CA ARG A 189 24.68 5.03 12.64
C ARG A 189 24.85 4.48 11.22
N ILE A 190 24.23 5.12 10.24
CA ILE A 190 24.29 4.73 8.83
C ILE A 190 25.71 4.85 8.30
N SER A 191 26.42 5.95 8.59
CA SER A 191 27.79 6.13 8.13
C SER A 191 28.75 5.09 8.73
N GLN A 192 28.59 4.78 10.02
CA GLN A 192 29.34 3.70 10.68
C GLN A 192 29.08 2.32 10.04
N LEU A 193 27.82 1.99 9.75
CA LEU A 193 27.45 0.73 9.07
C LEU A 193 28.00 0.67 7.63
N ALA A 194 27.93 1.78 6.90
CA ALA A 194 28.33 1.84 5.50
C ALA A 194 29.84 1.72 5.31
N ILE A 195 30.62 2.33 6.21
CA ILE A 195 32.09 2.26 6.19
C ILE A 195 32.60 0.97 6.85
N GLY A 196 31.89 0.45 7.85
CA GLY A 196 32.34 -0.67 8.68
C GLY A 196 33.35 -0.19 9.71
N ASP A 197 32.91 0.65 10.64
CA ASP A 197 33.75 1.28 11.68
C ASP A 197 34.11 0.28 12.80
N PRO A 198 35.39 -0.14 12.97
CA PRO A 198 35.79 -1.09 14.02
C PRO A 198 35.54 -0.59 15.44
N ALA A 199 35.36 0.72 15.65
CA ALA A 199 35.03 1.29 16.95
C ALA A 199 33.53 1.16 17.32
N MET A 200 32.71 0.54 16.46
CA MET A 200 31.31 0.30 16.74
C MET A 200 31.14 -0.61 17.96
N VAL A 201 30.26 -0.19 18.87
CA VAL A 201 29.86 -1.02 20.01
C VAL A 201 29.00 -2.18 19.51
N SER A 202 29.30 -3.39 19.96
CA SER A 202 28.50 -4.57 19.70
C SER A 202 27.06 -4.36 20.16
N ARG A 203 26.09 -4.67 19.30
CA ARG A 203 24.65 -4.56 19.61
C ARG A 203 23.93 -5.84 19.22
N ALA A 204 22.82 -6.08 19.89
CA ALA A 204 21.88 -7.13 19.55
C ALA A 204 20.79 -6.56 18.63
N ASP A 205 20.64 -7.15 17.45
CA ASP A 205 19.49 -6.96 16.58
C ASP A 205 18.54 -8.15 16.75
N THR A 206 17.30 -7.86 17.17
CA THR A 206 16.29 -8.88 17.49
C THR A 206 15.26 -8.99 16.38
N TYR A 207 15.13 -10.19 15.82
CA TYR A 207 14.07 -10.58 14.91
C TYR A 207 13.03 -11.38 15.69
N ARG A 208 11.75 -11.00 15.62
CA ARG A 208 10.67 -11.67 16.34
C ARG A 208 9.69 -12.30 15.36
N VAL A 209 9.22 -13.49 15.72
CA VAL A 209 8.12 -14.16 15.04
C VAL A 209 6.83 -13.90 15.81
N PRO A 210 5.76 -13.39 15.18
CA PRO A 210 4.47 -13.20 15.83
C PRO A 210 3.98 -14.48 16.52
N GLN A 211 3.43 -14.34 17.73
CA GLN A 211 3.00 -15.49 18.53
C GLN A 211 1.89 -16.32 17.82
N ALA A 212 1.04 -15.65 17.04
CA ALA A 212 -0.06 -16.24 16.30
C ALA A 212 0.36 -16.81 14.92
N GLU A 213 1.64 -16.74 14.56
CA GLU A 213 2.14 -17.38 13.34
C GLU A 213 2.18 -18.91 13.50
N VAL A 214 1.62 -19.61 12.52
CA VAL A 214 1.66 -21.06 12.40
C VAL A 214 2.97 -21.45 11.71
N GLN A 215 3.77 -22.27 12.39
CA GLN A 215 5.10 -22.67 11.93
C GLN A 215 5.26 -24.20 11.88
N ASP A 216 4.15 -24.95 11.73
CA ASP A 216 4.21 -26.42 11.68
C ASP A 216 4.86 -26.94 10.39
N ASP A 217 4.87 -26.11 9.34
CA ASP A 217 5.53 -26.34 8.06
C ASP A 217 6.68 -25.35 7.83
N ARG A 218 7.33 -25.45 6.66
CA ARG A 218 8.30 -24.45 6.19
C ARG A 218 7.58 -23.10 6.06
N THR A 219 8.12 -22.03 6.66
CA THR A 219 7.49 -20.69 6.72
C THR A 219 7.97 -19.72 5.65
N SER A 220 9.15 -19.95 5.06
CA SER A 220 9.75 -19.09 4.02
C SER A 220 10.38 -19.92 2.90
N GLU A 221 10.45 -19.34 1.69
CA GLU A 221 11.20 -19.91 0.57
C GLU A 221 12.72 -19.90 0.79
N ASP A 222 13.20 -19.02 1.67
CA ASP A 222 14.62 -18.91 2.05
C ASP A 222 15.05 -19.99 3.05
N LEU A 223 14.08 -20.67 3.67
CA LEU A 223 14.37 -21.82 4.52
C LEU A 223 14.68 -23.08 3.69
N PRO A 224 15.65 -23.92 4.12
CA PRO A 224 15.94 -25.17 3.46
C PRO A 224 14.71 -26.10 3.39
N TRP A 225 14.66 -26.92 2.33
CA TRP A 225 13.66 -27.99 2.23
C TRP A 225 13.80 -28.97 3.39
N GLY A 226 12.67 -29.53 3.84
CA GLY A 226 12.65 -30.42 5.00
C GLY A 226 12.89 -29.69 6.32
N THR A 227 12.52 -28.42 6.43
CA THR A 227 12.54 -27.67 7.69
C THR A 227 11.15 -27.13 8.05
N ARG A 228 10.97 -26.78 9.33
CA ARG A 228 9.76 -26.17 9.90
C ARG A 228 10.10 -25.29 11.10
N GLY A 229 9.11 -24.60 11.66
CA GLY A 229 9.22 -24.02 13.00
C GLY A 229 10.26 -22.92 13.14
N GLY A 230 10.57 -22.19 12.07
CA GLY A 230 11.74 -21.32 11.99
C GLY A 230 11.49 -20.01 11.25
N LEU A 231 12.55 -19.19 11.17
CA LEU A 231 12.57 -17.96 10.40
C LEU A 231 13.86 -17.84 9.56
N ALA A 232 13.78 -17.04 8.51
CA ALA A 232 14.91 -16.63 7.68
C ALA A 232 14.92 -15.10 7.58
N VAL A 233 16.08 -14.49 7.79
CA VAL A 233 16.25 -13.03 7.79
C VAL A 233 17.50 -12.64 7.03
N GLU A 234 17.39 -11.62 6.19
CA GLU A 234 18.57 -10.97 5.64
C GLU A 234 19.09 -9.97 6.68
N HIS A 235 20.35 -10.13 7.08
CA HIS A 235 21.02 -9.26 8.05
C HIS A 235 22.27 -8.63 7.42
N TYR A 236 22.50 -7.36 7.69
CA TYR A 236 23.72 -6.68 7.26
C TYR A 236 24.75 -6.70 8.38
N PHE A 237 25.82 -7.47 8.18
CA PHE A 237 26.95 -7.59 9.09
C PHE A 237 27.96 -6.47 8.77
N PRO A 238 28.18 -5.48 9.65
CA PRO A 238 29.00 -4.31 9.31
C PRO A 238 30.50 -4.58 9.21
N LEU A 239 30.99 -5.62 9.88
CA LEU A 239 32.40 -5.96 10.01
C LEU A 239 32.60 -7.48 9.95
N ASP A 240 33.76 -7.91 9.47
CA ASP A 240 34.23 -9.28 9.64
C ASP A 240 34.48 -9.51 11.14
N GLY A 241 33.92 -10.58 11.69
CA GLY A 241 34.12 -10.88 13.10
C GLY A 241 33.24 -12.00 13.62
N GLU A 242 33.30 -12.22 14.92
CA GLU A 242 32.47 -13.20 15.61
C GLU A 242 31.11 -12.59 15.93
N TYR A 243 30.04 -13.31 15.62
CA TYR A 243 28.68 -12.94 15.96
C TYR A 243 28.03 -14.05 16.78
N VAL A 244 27.18 -13.64 17.70
CA VAL A 244 26.41 -14.52 18.56
C VAL A 244 24.98 -14.58 18.04
N PHE A 245 24.49 -15.79 17.79
CA PHE A 245 23.12 -16.08 17.41
C PHE A 245 22.42 -16.73 18.60
N LYS A 246 21.53 -15.98 19.27
CA LYS A 246 20.73 -16.48 20.37
C LYS A 246 19.29 -16.71 19.91
N ILE A 247 18.75 -17.89 20.21
CA ILE A 247 17.46 -18.35 19.72
C ILE A 247 16.47 -18.39 20.89
N GLY A 248 15.34 -17.72 20.73
CA GLY A 248 14.19 -17.88 21.63
C GLY A 248 13.20 -18.89 21.06
N LEU A 249 12.67 -19.77 21.91
CA LEU A 249 11.62 -20.71 21.53
C LEU A 249 10.22 -20.18 21.88
N ARG A 250 9.24 -20.57 21.07
CA ARG A 250 7.83 -20.17 21.19
C ARG A 250 7.22 -20.67 22.49
N ARG A 251 6.64 -19.72 23.23
CA ARG A 251 6.01 -19.95 24.53
C ARG A 251 4.50 -19.72 24.52
N ASN A 252 3.81 -20.34 25.47
CA ASN A 252 2.43 -20.03 25.83
C ASN A 252 2.36 -18.77 26.73
N PHE A 253 1.15 -18.32 27.08
CA PHE A 253 0.96 -17.14 27.96
C PHE A 253 1.46 -17.33 29.40
N TYR A 254 1.70 -18.57 29.82
CA TYR A 254 2.27 -18.89 31.13
C TYR A 254 3.80 -19.03 31.10
N ASN A 255 4.43 -18.63 29.99
CA ASN A 255 5.88 -18.63 29.78
C ASN A 255 6.54 -20.03 29.62
N TYR A 256 5.74 -21.07 29.37
CA TYR A 256 6.23 -22.42 29.06
C TYR A 256 6.48 -22.56 27.56
N ILE A 257 7.63 -23.13 27.20
CA ILE A 257 8.03 -23.43 25.83
C ILE A 257 7.18 -24.59 25.30
N ARG A 258 6.70 -24.45 24.06
CA ARG A 258 5.80 -25.42 23.44
C ARG A 258 6.56 -26.50 22.68
N GLY A 259 6.01 -27.71 22.65
CA GLY A 259 6.55 -28.83 21.86
C GLY A 259 7.85 -29.43 22.41
N LEU A 260 8.04 -29.43 23.75
CA LEU A 260 9.22 -30.00 24.40
C LEU A 260 9.04 -31.46 24.86
N GLY A 261 8.03 -32.16 24.36
CA GLY A 261 7.63 -33.51 24.76
C GLY A 261 8.69 -34.58 24.54
N ASN A 262 8.27 -35.84 24.47
CA ASN A 262 9.20 -36.98 24.45
C ASN A 262 10.04 -37.09 23.19
N THR A 263 9.68 -36.35 22.14
CA THR A 263 10.36 -36.39 20.86
C THR A 263 11.51 -35.37 20.84
N PRO A 264 12.77 -35.78 20.59
CA PRO A 264 13.85 -34.83 20.39
C PRO A 264 13.73 -34.15 19.03
N HIS A 265 13.89 -32.83 19.01
CA HIS A 265 13.81 -31.97 17.84
C HIS A 265 15.17 -31.31 17.57
N GLN A 266 15.67 -31.47 16.34
CA GLN A 266 16.91 -30.85 15.90
C GLN A 266 16.63 -29.44 15.36
N LEU A 267 17.35 -28.45 15.85
CA LEU A 267 17.29 -27.04 15.47
C LEU A 267 18.62 -26.63 14.83
N ASP A 268 18.59 -26.19 13.58
CA ASP A 268 19.78 -25.74 12.85
C ASP A 268 19.83 -24.22 12.74
N VAL A 269 21.02 -23.66 12.91
CA VAL A 269 21.37 -22.25 12.65
C VAL A 269 22.31 -22.19 11.46
N ARG A 270 21.97 -21.40 10.45
CA ARG A 270 22.72 -21.30 9.20
C ARG A 270 22.96 -19.86 8.79
N VAL A 271 24.13 -19.61 8.22
CA VAL A 271 24.49 -18.35 7.53
C VAL A 271 24.83 -18.71 6.09
N ASP A 272 24.16 -18.07 5.12
CA ASP A 272 24.29 -18.38 3.68
C ASP A 272 24.21 -19.88 3.38
N LYS A 273 23.26 -20.56 4.03
CA LYS A 273 23.00 -22.02 3.98
C LYS A 273 24.08 -22.90 4.66
N ALA A 274 25.25 -22.37 5.01
CA ALA A 274 26.25 -23.09 5.78
C ALA A 274 25.78 -23.29 7.23
N LEU A 275 25.93 -24.51 7.77
CA LEU A 275 25.57 -24.83 9.15
C LEU A 275 26.62 -24.23 10.10
N VAL A 276 26.19 -23.31 10.96
CA VAL A 276 27.07 -22.69 11.96
C VAL A 276 26.79 -23.19 13.38
N GLY A 277 25.58 -23.69 13.64
CA GLY A 277 25.21 -24.32 14.91
C GLY A 277 24.05 -25.30 14.74
N SER A 278 24.00 -26.31 15.61
CA SER A 278 22.88 -27.26 15.67
C SER A 278 22.63 -27.66 17.11
N PHE A 279 21.36 -27.71 17.50
CA PHE A 279 20.92 -27.98 18.87
C PHE A 279 19.85 -29.08 18.87
N THR A 280 19.67 -29.73 20.02
CA THR A 280 18.57 -30.67 20.26
C THR A 280 17.75 -30.19 21.44
N VAL A 281 16.43 -30.07 21.27
CA VAL A 281 15.47 -29.68 22.31
C VAL A 281 14.30 -30.67 22.35
N GLY A 282 13.67 -30.83 23.52
CA GLY A 282 12.75 -31.95 23.77
C GLY A 282 13.48 -33.29 23.92
N GLY A 283 12.73 -34.37 24.11
CA GLY A 283 13.26 -35.73 24.31
C GLY A 283 12.86 -36.35 25.65
N GLU A 284 13.43 -37.52 25.97
CA GLU A 284 13.20 -38.19 27.27
C GLU A 284 13.75 -37.35 28.42
N TYR A 285 12.85 -36.63 29.10
CA TYR A 285 13.08 -36.09 30.44
C TYR A 285 12.91 -37.23 31.46
N ASP A 286 13.99 -37.56 32.18
CA ASP A 286 14.12 -38.69 33.09
C ASP A 286 13.73 -38.39 34.56
N GLY A 287 13.31 -37.16 34.86
CA GLY A 287 12.82 -36.77 36.18
C GLY A 287 11.28 -36.80 36.33
N PRO A 288 10.77 -36.50 37.55
CA PRO A 288 9.33 -36.53 37.82
C PRO A 288 8.59 -35.45 37.02
N ARG A 289 7.61 -35.87 36.20
CA ARG A 289 6.66 -34.96 35.54
C ARG A 289 5.58 -34.55 36.54
N CYS A 290 5.25 -33.27 36.55
CA CYS A 290 4.10 -32.78 37.31
C CYS A 290 2.79 -33.28 36.64
N PRO A 291 1.70 -33.50 37.40
CA PRO A 291 0.41 -33.84 36.81
C PRO A 291 -0.06 -32.75 35.85
N THR A 292 -0.59 -33.13 34.68
CA THR A 292 -1.04 -32.25 33.59
C THR A 292 -2.02 -31.13 33.99
N SER A 293 -2.60 -31.19 35.18
CA SER A 293 -3.60 -30.24 35.65
C SER A 293 -3.04 -29.09 36.51
N PHE A 294 -1.93 -29.26 37.23
CA PHE A 294 -1.33 -28.19 38.06
C PHE A 294 -0.07 -28.69 38.80
N CYS A 295 1.05 -27.97 38.66
CA CYS A 295 2.16 -28.06 39.60
C CYS A 295 1.90 -27.00 40.70
N GLY A 296 1.82 -27.40 41.97
CA GLY A 296 1.50 -26.50 43.09
C GLY A 296 2.50 -25.36 43.36
N ARG A 297 3.47 -25.15 42.47
CA ARG A 297 4.49 -24.10 42.45
C ARG A 297 4.60 -23.56 41.02
N SER A 298 4.73 -22.25 40.87
CA SER A 298 4.81 -21.61 39.57
C SER A 298 6.25 -21.62 39.05
N ALA A 299 6.41 -21.57 37.73
CA ALA A 299 7.69 -21.29 37.08
C ALA A 299 8.36 -20.06 37.72
N GLY A 300 9.53 -20.23 38.34
CA GLY A 300 10.27 -19.18 39.05
C GLY A 300 10.34 -19.32 40.57
N ASP A 301 9.58 -20.25 41.18
CA ASP A 301 9.71 -20.54 42.61
C ASP A 301 11.07 -21.20 42.93
N PRO A 302 11.85 -20.70 43.91
CA PRO A 302 13.11 -21.31 44.31
C PRO A 302 12.93 -22.78 44.70
N GLY A 303 13.67 -23.68 44.04
CA GLY A 303 13.66 -25.13 44.33
C GLY A 303 12.69 -25.97 43.50
N VAL A 304 12.05 -25.40 42.47
CA VAL A 304 11.38 -26.20 41.42
C VAL A 304 12.46 -26.79 40.52
N ALA A 305 12.82 -28.05 40.78
CA ALA A 305 13.72 -28.82 39.93
C ALA A 305 12.89 -29.74 39.03
N GLY A 306 13.25 -29.81 37.75
CA GLY A 306 12.78 -30.84 36.85
C GLY A 306 12.06 -30.35 35.60
N TRP A 307 10.94 -30.99 35.23
CA TRP A 307 10.23 -30.68 33.98
C TRP A 307 9.84 -29.20 33.88
N ASP A 308 9.26 -28.63 34.94
CA ASP A 308 8.80 -27.24 34.96
C ASP A 308 9.96 -26.25 34.75
N TRP A 309 11.14 -26.54 35.32
CA TRP A 309 12.34 -25.74 35.08
C TRP A 309 12.80 -25.87 33.62
N TYR A 310 12.95 -27.10 33.13
CA TYR A 310 13.36 -27.35 31.75
C TYR A 310 12.41 -26.69 30.74
N SER A 311 11.10 -26.80 30.95
CA SER A 311 10.08 -26.27 30.06
C SER A 311 10.07 -24.75 29.91
N VAL A 312 10.75 -24.02 30.78
CA VAL A 312 10.87 -22.54 30.72
C VAL A 312 12.26 -22.10 30.27
N HIS A 313 13.27 -22.91 30.56
CA HIS A 313 14.70 -22.61 30.39
C HIS A 313 15.39 -23.41 29.26
N ALA A 314 14.66 -24.24 28.51
CA ALA A 314 15.25 -25.09 27.45
C ALA A 314 15.93 -24.30 26.31
N ASP A 315 15.72 -22.99 26.24
CA ASP A 315 16.35 -22.10 25.27
C ASP A 315 17.41 -21.14 25.86
N ASP A 316 17.70 -21.22 27.17
CA ASP A 316 18.68 -20.34 27.83
C ASP A 316 20.08 -20.45 27.20
N ASP A 317 20.45 -21.68 26.82
CA ASP A 317 21.75 -22.04 26.23
C ASP A 317 21.68 -22.25 24.70
N LEU A 318 20.59 -21.88 24.03
CA LEU A 318 20.49 -21.91 22.56
C LEU A 318 21.20 -20.70 21.96
N GLU A 319 22.52 -20.70 22.10
CA GLU A 319 23.41 -19.66 21.63
C GLU A 319 24.58 -20.29 20.87
N VAL A 320 24.88 -19.79 19.67
CA VAL A 320 26.08 -20.16 18.92
C VAL A 320 26.87 -18.92 18.54
N ARG A 321 28.19 -18.97 18.77
CA ARG A 321 29.13 -17.97 18.32
C ARG A 321 29.82 -18.48 17.05
N ALA A 322 29.80 -17.69 15.99
CA ALA A 322 30.43 -18.06 14.73
C ALA A 322 31.06 -16.85 14.02
N PRO A 323 32.17 -17.06 13.27
CA PRO A 323 32.72 -16.04 12.39
C PRO A 323 31.77 -15.80 11.22
N VAL A 324 31.54 -14.52 10.91
CA VAL A 324 30.74 -14.09 9.75
C VAL A 324 31.49 -12.99 9.03
N GLU A 325 31.57 -13.14 7.71
CA GLU A 325 32.08 -12.11 6.82
C GLU A 325 31.06 -10.96 6.69
N ALA A 326 31.56 -9.73 6.63
CA ALA A 326 30.77 -8.53 6.46
C ALA A 326 29.89 -8.57 5.20
N GLY A 327 28.90 -7.68 5.19
CA GLY A 327 27.92 -7.54 4.11
C GLY A 327 26.57 -8.15 4.45
N LYS A 328 25.67 -8.13 3.46
CA LYS A 328 24.32 -8.68 3.58
C LYS A 328 24.38 -10.21 3.47
N ARG A 329 23.94 -10.91 4.51
CA ARG A 329 23.95 -12.38 4.58
C ARG A 329 22.57 -12.89 4.98
N LEU A 330 22.22 -14.09 4.51
CA LEU A 330 20.98 -14.76 4.90
C LEU A 330 21.23 -15.60 6.15
N VAL A 331 20.54 -15.27 7.24
CA VAL A 331 20.55 -16.06 8.47
C VAL A 331 19.25 -16.84 8.57
N SER A 332 19.33 -18.14 8.79
CA SER A 332 18.15 -18.98 8.99
C SER A 332 18.28 -19.84 10.23
N VAL A 333 17.18 -19.94 10.96
CA VAL A 333 17.05 -20.78 12.16
C VAL A 333 15.78 -21.58 12.00
N ALA A 334 15.89 -22.91 11.90
CA ALA A 334 14.72 -23.75 11.71
C ALA A 334 14.93 -25.17 12.24
N PHE A 335 13.82 -25.80 12.62
CA PHE A 335 13.79 -27.19 13.00
C PHE A 335 13.87 -28.09 11.77
N VAL A 336 14.64 -29.17 11.86
CA VAL A 336 14.61 -30.24 10.87
C VAL A 336 13.25 -30.93 10.93
N MET A 337 12.54 -30.96 9.81
CA MET A 337 11.26 -31.63 9.69
C MET A 337 11.50 -33.15 9.65
N LYS A 338 10.89 -33.87 10.58
CA LYS A 338 10.79 -35.33 10.52
C LYS A 338 9.46 -35.67 9.85
N PRO A 339 9.45 -36.24 8.64
CA PRO A 339 8.20 -36.51 7.90
C PRO A 339 7.42 -37.71 8.43
N ALA A 340 7.99 -38.47 9.37
CA ALA A 340 7.31 -39.58 10.03
C ALA A 340 6.62 -39.08 11.31
N TRP A 341 5.32 -39.32 11.41
CA TRP A 341 4.53 -39.11 12.62
C TRP A 341 4.41 -40.46 13.32
N ASP A 342 4.63 -40.51 14.63
CA ASP A 342 4.30 -41.71 15.39
C ASP A 342 2.79 -41.93 15.34
N GLU A 343 2.35 -43.17 15.07
CA GLU A 343 0.93 -43.51 15.06
C GLU A 343 0.32 -43.23 16.45
N GLY A 344 -0.71 -42.37 16.51
CA GLY A 344 -1.28 -41.91 17.78
C GLY A 344 -2.44 -40.92 17.63
N ILE A 345 -2.85 -40.29 18.74
CA ILE A 345 -3.87 -39.24 18.75
C ILE A 345 -3.25 -37.96 18.21
N LEU A 346 -3.64 -37.55 17.00
CA LEU A 346 -3.26 -36.25 16.46
C LEU A 346 -3.80 -35.13 17.35
N GLN A 347 -2.93 -34.21 17.74
CA GLN A 347 -3.36 -32.97 18.38
C GLN A 347 -4.31 -32.24 17.40
N PRO A 348 -5.50 -31.80 17.84
CA PRO A 348 -6.39 -31.06 16.97
C PRO A 348 -5.66 -29.79 16.48
N VAL A 349 -5.84 -29.47 15.21
CA VAL A 349 -5.41 -28.20 14.62
C VAL A 349 -6.21 -27.10 15.29
N ALA A 350 -5.76 -26.64 16.46
CA ALA A 350 -6.45 -25.56 17.18
C ALA A 350 -6.05 -24.22 16.59
N ASN A 351 -7.03 -23.32 16.53
CA ASN A 351 -6.86 -21.93 16.16
C ASN A 351 -5.74 -21.28 17.00
N PRO A 352 -4.68 -20.73 16.37
CA PRO A 352 -3.58 -20.04 17.05
C PRO A 352 -3.98 -18.92 18.02
N ALA A 353 -5.16 -18.33 17.80
CA ALA A 353 -5.68 -17.24 18.61
C ALA A 353 -6.74 -17.69 19.65
N ALA A 354 -7.07 -18.99 19.73
CA ALA A 354 -7.97 -19.50 20.76
C ALA A 354 -7.26 -19.64 22.12
N TYR A 355 -8.00 -19.41 23.21
CA TYR A 355 -7.49 -19.52 24.57
C TYR A 355 -6.79 -20.86 24.87
N GLY A 356 -7.36 -21.97 24.37
CA GLY A 356 -6.74 -23.29 24.52
C GLY A 356 -5.38 -23.41 23.81
N TYR A 357 -5.25 -22.86 22.60
CA TYR A 357 -3.97 -22.85 21.90
C TYR A 357 -2.91 -22.05 22.63
N SER A 358 -3.33 -20.94 23.23
CA SER A 358 -2.42 -19.95 23.81
C SER A 358 -2.00 -20.26 25.24
N THR A 359 -2.66 -21.21 25.89
CA THR A 359 -2.33 -21.69 27.24
C THR A 359 -1.74 -23.10 27.25
N ASP A 360 -2.01 -23.93 26.24
CA ASP A 360 -1.50 -25.30 26.15
C ASP A 360 -0.03 -25.35 25.69
N GLU A 361 0.79 -26.05 26.48
CA GLU A 361 2.19 -26.38 26.17
C GLU A 361 2.33 -27.21 24.89
N ARG A 362 1.31 -27.99 24.52
CA ARG A 362 1.34 -28.94 23.42
C ARG A 362 2.63 -29.74 23.44
N GLN A 363 2.84 -30.46 24.54
CA GLN A 363 4.12 -31.16 24.81
C GLN A 363 4.53 -32.03 23.62
N GLU A 364 3.63 -32.88 23.09
CA GLU A 364 3.92 -33.73 21.93
C GLU A 364 3.72 -33.03 20.56
N GLY A 365 3.59 -31.71 20.56
CA GLY A 365 3.49 -30.89 19.35
C GLY A 365 4.86 -30.45 18.81
N ASN A 366 4.84 -29.66 17.74
CA ASN A 366 6.05 -29.12 17.14
C ASN A 366 6.55 -27.86 17.89
N PRO A 367 7.82 -27.82 18.36
CA PRO A 367 8.43 -26.58 18.82
C PRO A 367 8.68 -25.64 17.63
N ALA A 368 8.76 -24.34 17.92
CA ALA A 368 8.98 -23.30 16.92
C ALA A 368 9.83 -22.17 17.51
N VAL A 369 10.50 -21.41 16.64
CA VAL A 369 11.27 -20.23 17.03
C VAL A 369 10.34 -19.04 17.29
N SER A 370 10.60 -18.27 18.34
CA SER A 370 9.94 -16.98 18.62
C SER A 370 10.81 -15.78 18.31
N SER A 371 12.13 -15.93 18.41
CA SER A 371 13.05 -14.85 18.13
C SER A 371 14.45 -15.33 17.78
N LEU A 372 15.17 -14.49 17.05
CA LEU A 372 16.59 -14.61 16.77
C LEU A 372 17.24 -13.28 17.16
N ASP A 373 18.16 -13.31 18.10
CA ASP A 373 19.03 -12.19 18.44
C ASP A 373 20.38 -12.40 17.77
N ILE A 374 20.81 -11.44 16.95
CA ILE A 374 22.15 -11.42 16.34
C ILE A 374 22.95 -10.34 17.07
N THR A 375 23.96 -10.76 17.85
CA THR A 375 24.79 -9.85 18.63
C THR A 375 26.22 -9.81 18.11
N GLY A 376 26.73 -8.63 17.82
CA GLY A 376 28.10 -8.43 17.39
C GLY A 376 28.29 -7.05 16.75
N PRO A 377 29.41 -6.84 16.05
CA PRO A 377 30.56 -7.74 15.91
C PRO A 377 31.35 -7.87 17.22
N PHE A 378 32.02 -9.00 17.41
CA PHE A 378 33.04 -9.21 18.43
C PHE A 378 34.39 -9.51 17.78
N GLY A 379 35.48 -8.96 18.30
CA GLY A 379 36.83 -9.21 17.79
C GLY A 379 37.11 -8.60 16.40
N ALA A 380 36.30 -7.64 15.96
CA ALA A 380 36.56 -6.89 14.72
C ALA A 380 37.65 -5.84 14.97
N GLU A 381 38.79 -5.99 14.30
CA GLU A 381 39.94 -5.09 14.47
C GLU A 381 40.14 -4.13 13.28
N GLN A 382 39.53 -4.43 12.13
CA GLN A 382 39.76 -3.71 10.87
C GLN A 382 38.45 -3.55 10.10
N ALA A 383 38.38 -2.49 9.28
CA ALA A 383 37.27 -2.29 8.35
C ALA A 383 37.26 -3.42 7.29
N PRO A 384 36.09 -3.85 6.81
CA PRO A 384 36.01 -4.95 5.86
C PRO A 384 36.58 -4.53 4.49
N LEU A 385 37.20 -5.46 3.78
CA LEU A 385 37.85 -5.16 2.50
C LEU A 385 36.85 -4.86 1.38
N ALA A 386 35.72 -5.58 1.31
CA ALA A 386 34.71 -5.38 0.28
C ALA A 386 33.30 -5.73 0.80
N THR A 387 32.45 -4.70 0.91
CA THR A 387 30.99 -4.85 1.07
C THR A 387 30.32 -4.06 -0.05
N ALA A 388 29.07 -4.40 -0.39
CA ALA A 388 28.30 -3.64 -1.38
C ALA A 388 28.25 -2.13 -1.06
N ALA A 389 28.24 -1.77 0.23
CA ALA A 389 28.26 -0.39 0.65
C ALA A 389 29.62 0.29 0.41
N ARG A 390 30.73 -0.40 0.74
CA ARG A 390 32.07 0.11 0.46
C ARG A 390 32.33 0.21 -1.04
N GLU A 391 31.86 -0.74 -1.84
CA GLU A 391 31.96 -0.69 -3.30
C GLU A 391 31.16 0.48 -3.89
N ALA A 392 30.02 0.83 -3.29
CA ALA A 392 29.24 2.00 -3.69
C ALA A 392 29.93 3.33 -3.34
N ILE A 393 30.69 3.38 -2.23
CA ILE A 393 31.34 4.59 -1.70
C ILE A 393 32.74 4.79 -2.28
N PHE A 394 33.63 3.80 -2.16
CA PHE A 394 35.05 3.92 -2.44
C PHE A 394 35.37 3.59 -3.91
N VAL A 395 35.30 4.61 -4.76
CA VAL A 395 35.69 4.51 -6.18
C VAL A 395 37.20 4.45 -6.42
N CYS A 396 37.98 4.87 -5.42
CA CYS A 396 39.42 4.86 -5.40
C CYS A 396 39.89 4.55 -3.97
N HIS A 397 41.14 4.10 -3.84
CA HIS A 397 41.83 3.95 -2.57
C HIS A 397 43.22 4.58 -2.69
N PRO A 398 43.62 5.50 -1.80
CA PRO A 398 44.87 6.23 -1.95
C PRO A 398 46.09 5.38 -1.59
N ALA A 399 47.14 5.45 -2.41
CA ALA A 399 48.39 4.69 -2.18
C ALA A 399 49.36 5.36 -1.18
N ALA A 400 49.32 6.70 -1.04
CA ALA A 400 49.75 7.56 0.09
C ALA A 400 49.99 9.01 -0.38
N GLY A 401 49.76 10.01 0.48
CA GLY A 401 50.18 11.40 0.23
C GLY A 401 49.19 12.22 -0.61
N ALA A 402 49.65 12.84 -1.72
CA ALA A 402 48.84 13.77 -2.52
C ALA A 402 47.58 13.12 -3.13
N ASP A 403 47.63 11.81 -3.37
CA ASP A 403 46.54 11.00 -3.91
C ASP A 403 45.34 10.92 -2.93
N GLU A 404 45.55 11.15 -1.63
CA GLU A 404 44.50 11.07 -0.61
C GLU A 404 43.47 12.20 -0.75
N ALA A 405 43.93 13.43 -0.96
CA ALA A 405 43.04 14.58 -1.14
C ALA A 405 42.28 14.52 -2.47
N GLU A 406 42.93 14.01 -3.52
CA GLU A 406 42.29 13.79 -4.83
C GLU A 406 41.21 12.70 -4.72
N CYS A 407 41.56 11.55 -4.15
CA CYS A 407 40.64 10.43 -3.99
C CYS A 407 39.45 10.77 -3.08
N ALA A 408 39.67 11.44 -1.94
CA ALA A 408 38.56 11.96 -1.12
C ALA A 408 37.66 12.90 -1.92
N GLY A 409 38.25 13.74 -2.76
CA GLY A 409 37.51 14.64 -3.65
C GLY A 409 36.59 13.90 -4.62
N GLU A 410 37.10 12.84 -5.25
CA GLU A 410 36.34 12.03 -6.20
C GLU A 410 35.18 11.30 -5.52
N ILE A 411 35.44 10.66 -4.36
CA ILE A 411 34.42 9.96 -3.56
C ILE A 411 33.32 10.94 -3.12
N LEU A 412 33.70 12.04 -2.47
CA LEU A 412 32.74 13.02 -1.93
C LEU A 412 31.97 13.72 -3.04
N GLY A 413 32.63 14.05 -4.16
CA GLY A 413 31.97 14.63 -5.33
C GLY A 413 30.93 13.70 -5.93
N ARG A 414 31.22 12.41 -6.06
CA ARG A 414 30.26 11.42 -6.57
C ARG A 414 29.07 11.26 -5.63
N LEU A 415 29.31 11.14 -4.31
CA LEU A 415 28.25 11.00 -3.32
C LEU A 415 27.37 12.25 -3.25
N ALA A 416 27.98 13.43 -3.15
CA ALA A 416 27.27 14.71 -3.07
C ALA A 416 26.41 14.98 -4.32
N ARG A 417 26.92 14.66 -5.51
CA ARG A 417 26.17 14.80 -6.77
C ARG A 417 24.85 14.04 -6.72
N ARG A 418 24.88 12.79 -6.26
CA ARG A 418 23.70 11.92 -6.16
C ARG A 418 22.79 12.33 -5.00
N ALA A 419 23.38 12.63 -3.85
CA ALA A 419 22.67 13.01 -2.64
C ALA A 419 21.90 14.34 -2.79
N TYR A 420 22.57 15.37 -3.32
CA TYR A 420 21.99 16.70 -3.54
C TYR A 420 21.25 16.81 -4.88
N ARG A 421 21.34 15.78 -5.72
CA ARG A 421 20.56 15.63 -6.97
C ARG A 421 20.85 16.74 -7.99
N ARG A 422 22.07 17.29 -7.93
CA ARG A 422 22.54 18.40 -8.78
C ARG A 422 24.06 18.35 -8.95
N PRO A 423 24.62 19.06 -9.93
CA PRO A 423 26.06 19.30 -10.00
C PRO A 423 26.59 19.88 -8.68
N VAL A 424 27.74 19.38 -8.24
CA VAL A 424 28.37 19.79 -6.98
C VAL A 424 29.10 21.11 -7.17
N THR A 425 28.91 22.05 -6.25
CA THR A 425 29.57 23.36 -6.26
C THR A 425 30.89 23.33 -5.49
N PRO A 426 31.77 24.32 -5.69
CA PRO A 426 32.98 24.46 -4.88
C PRO A 426 32.70 24.56 -3.37
N ASP A 427 31.59 25.19 -2.98
CA ASP A 427 31.21 25.36 -1.57
C ASP A 427 30.77 24.04 -0.95
N ASP A 428 29.97 23.24 -1.67
CA ASP A 428 29.59 21.89 -1.24
C ASP A 428 30.86 21.04 -0.96
N MET A 429 31.82 21.10 -1.89
CA MET A 429 33.09 20.37 -1.75
C MET A 429 33.95 20.89 -0.59
N ALA A 430 34.02 22.21 -0.40
CA ALA A 430 34.78 22.80 0.70
C ALA A 430 34.23 22.36 2.05
N MET A 431 32.89 22.33 2.19
CA MET A 431 32.22 21.89 3.41
C MET A 431 32.50 20.40 3.68
N LEU A 432 32.27 19.53 2.70
CA LEU A 432 32.48 18.09 2.85
C LEU A 432 33.94 17.72 3.13
N ARG A 433 34.89 18.42 2.47
CA ARG A 433 36.33 18.27 2.76
C ARG A 433 36.67 18.70 4.18
N GLY A 434 36.04 19.75 4.70
CA GLY A 434 36.22 20.18 6.10
C GLY A 434 35.89 19.08 7.10
N PHE A 435 34.75 18.41 6.93
CA PHE A 435 34.34 17.27 7.76
C PHE A 435 35.24 16.05 7.55
N HIS A 436 35.65 15.78 6.31
CA HIS A 436 36.63 14.74 6.03
C HIS A 436 37.94 14.97 6.80
N ASP A 437 38.49 16.20 6.73
CA ASP A 437 39.75 16.53 7.37
C ASP A 437 39.65 16.49 8.90
N GLU A 438 38.47 16.79 9.47
CA GLU A 438 38.17 16.56 10.89
C GLU A 438 38.25 15.07 11.25
N GLY A 439 37.48 14.21 10.58
CA GLY A 439 37.53 12.78 10.84
C GLY A 439 38.91 12.18 10.58
N ARG A 440 39.65 12.69 9.60
CA ARG A 440 40.99 12.24 9.26
C ARG A 440 42.04 12.60 10.33
N ARG A 441 41.88 13.73 11.04
CA ARG A 441 42.74 14.09 12.18
C ARG A 441 42.54 13.16 13.37
N GLU A 442 41.35 12.59 13.51
CA GLU A 442 40.98 11.71 14.63
C GLU A 442 41.19 10.22 14.33
N GLY A 443 41.34 9.84 13.05
CA GLY A 443 41.47 8.44 12.65
C GLY A 443 42.10 8.23 11.27
N THR A 444 41.47 7.35 10.49
CA THR A 444 41.95 6.91 9.17
C THR A 444 41.31 7.72 8.03
N PHE A 445 41.71 7.44 6.79
CA PHE A 445 41.00 7.95 5.61
C PHE A 445 39.50 7.62 5.66
N ASP A 446 39.17 6.37 5.97
CA ASP A 446 37.80 5.89 6.12
C ASP A 446 37.04 6.64 7.22
N THR A 447 37.71 6.99 8.33
CA THR A 447 37.12 7.84 9.39
C THR A 447 36.79 9.24 8.87
N GLY A 448 37.64 9.80 8.00
CA GLY A 448 37.36 11.05 7.29
C GLY A 448 36.12 10.93 6.40
N ILE A 449 36.06 9.91 5.54
CA ILE A 449 34.90 9.67 4.66
C ILE A 449 33.62 9.45 5.48
N GLN A 450 33.69 8.71 6.59
CA GLN A 450 32.58 8.49 7.51
C GLN A 450 32.02 9.80 8.06
N ARG A 451 32.89 10.73 8.48
CA ARG A 451 32.50 12.02 9.05
C ARG A 451 31.84 12.93 8.02
N ALA A 452 32.38 12.95 6.81
CA ALA A 452 31.77 13.67 5.69
C ALA A 452 30.41 13.06 5.29
N LEU A 453 30.29 11.73 5.33
CA LEU A 453 29.03 11.02 5.05
C LEU A 453 27.97 11.31 6.13
N GLU A 454 28.36 11.35 7.41
CA GLU A 454 27.47 11.74 8.51
C GLU A 454 26.87 13.13 8.27
N TYR A 455 27.70 14.10 7.85
CA TYR A 455 27.21 15.44 7.48
C TYR A 455 26.27 15.39 6.27
N LEU A 456 26.72 14.76 5.18
CA LEU A 456 25.97 14.67 3.92
C LEU A 456 24.55 14.09 4.11
N LEU A 457 24.40 13.08 4.97
CA LEU A 457 23.10 12.45 5.27
C LEU A 457 22.17 13.29 6.16
N THR A 458 22.65 14.42 6.69
CA THR A 458 21.86 15.39 7.47
C THR A 458 21.79 16.78 6.83
N ASP A 459 22.44 16.95 5.68
CA ASP A 459 22.44 18.19 4.94
C ASP A 459 21.01 18.53 4.45
N PRO A 460 20.57 19.79 4.57
CA PRO A 460 19.29 20.23 4.02
C PRO A 460 19.09 19.86 2.53
N GLU A 461 20.13 19.92 1.71
CA GLU A 461 20.07 19.55 0.29
C GLU A 461 19.84 18.04 0.09
N PHE A 462 20.21 17.20 1.06
CA PHE A 462 19.87 15.79 1.05
C PHE A 462 18.44 15.56 1.56
N LEU A 463 18.12 16.11 2.74
CA LEU A 463 16.86 15.91 3.47
C LEU A 463 15.64 16.56 2.81
N PHE A 464 15.83 17.61 2.00
CA PHE A 464 14.74 18.34 1.38
C PHE A 464 14.91 18.42 -0.13
N ARG A 465 13.78 18.31 -0.83
CA ARG A 465 13.66 18.68 -2.24
C ARG A 465 13.13 20.11 -2.26
N VAL A 466 14.05 21.04 -2.49
CA VAL A 466 13.73 22.46 -2.62
C VAL A 466 13.67 22.76 -4.11
N GLU A 467 12.55 23.31 -4.52
CA GLU A 467 12.42 23.89 -5.85
C GLU A 467 12.53 25.40 -5.71
N ALA A 468 13.20 26.07 -6.63
CA ALA A 468 13.44 27.50 -6.55
C ALA A 468 13.12 28.17 -7.88
N ALA A 469 12.55 29.38 -7.80
CA ALA A 469 12.42 30.21 -8.98
C ALA A 469 13.82 30.51 -9.54
N PRO A 470 14.00 30.53 -10.87
CA PRO A 470 15.26 30.91 -11.48
C PRO A 470 15.76 32.27 -10.95
N PRO A 471 17.07 32.45 -10.73
CA PRO A 471 17.61 33.75 -10.32
C PRO A 471 17.31 34.83 -11.37
N GLY A 472 16.46 35.81 -11.04
CA GLY A 472 16.13 36.96 -11.90
C GLY A 472 14.63 37.13 -12.23
N ASP A 473 13.82 37.48 -11.23
CA ASP A 473 12.49 38.12 -11.37
C ASP A 473 11.39 37.35 -12.12
N VAL A 474 11.07 36.13 -11.68
CA VAL A 474 9.69 35.65 -11.92
C VAL A 474 8.77 36.38 -10.95
N GLU A 475 7.93 37.28 -11.46
CA GLU A 475 6.97 38.01 -10.63
C GLU A 475 6.10 37.04 -9.83
N PRO A 476 5.83 37.33 -8.54
CA PRO A 476 4.91 36.54 -7.74
C PRO A 476 3.60 36.32 -8.48
N GLY A 477 3.18 35.06 -8.58
CA GLY A 477 1.97 34.69 -9.28
C GLY A 477 2.15 34.29 -10.74
N ILE A 478 3.35 34.34 -11.30
CA ILE A 478 3.64 33.84 -12.66
C ILE A 478 4.10 32.38 -12.59
N ASP A 479 3.58 31.56 -13.50
CA ASP A 479 4.02 30.17 -13.65
C ASP A 479 5.33 30.09 -14.43
N TYR A 480 6.29 29.32 -13.94
CA TYR A 480 7.55 29.01 -14.60
C TYR A 480 7.73 27.50 -14.75
N ARG A 481 8.49 27.08 -15.76
CA ARG A 481 8.87 25.68 -15.95
C ARG A 481 9.92 25.31 -14.90
N VAL A 482 9.74 24.16 -14.25
CA VAL A 482 10.79 23.63 -13.38
C VAL A 482 12.04 23.31 -14.19
N SER A 483 13.20 23.47 -13.59
CA SER A 483 14.47 23.08 -14.20
C SER A 483 14.51 21.57 -14.45
N ASP A 484 15.38 21.15 -15.38
CA ASP A 484 15.55 19.73 -15.65
C ASP A 484 16.03 18.93 -14.43
N LEU A 485 16.78 19.54 -13.51
CA LEU A 485 17.20 18.92 -12.24
C LEU A 485 16.02 18.69 -11.30
N GLU A 486 15.14 19.68 -11.18
CA GLU A 486 13.90 19.54 -10.41
C GLU A 486 12.97 18.52 -11.07
N LEU A 487 12.90 18.48 -12.41
CA LEU A 487 12.12 17.48 -13.15
C LEU A 487 12.66 16.06 -12.91
N ALA A 488 13.98 15.85 -12.93
CA ALA A 488 14.60 14.57 -12.59
C ALA A 488 14.27 14.14 -11.15
N SER A 489 14.30 15.09 -10.21
CA SER A 489 13.89 14.86 -8.82
C SER A 489 12.41 14.49 -8.73
N ARG A 490 11.51 15.21 -9.39
CA ARG A 490 10.07 14.87 -9.43
C ARG A 490 9.84 13.47 -9.99
N LEU A 491 10.46 13.12 -11.12
CA LEU A 491 10.33 11.80 -11.75
C LEU A 491 10.81 10.66 -10.86
N SER A 492 12.00 10.81 -10.28
CA SER A 492 12.61 9.76 -9.45
C SER A 492 11.83 9.52 -8.16
N PHE A 493 11.36 10.55 -7.47
CA PHE A 493 10.55 10.37 -6.28
C PHE A 493 9.13 9.90 -6.59
N PHE A 494 8.55 10.32 -7.73
CA PHE A 494 7.27 9.81 -8.17
C PHE A 494 7.33 8.30 -8.46
N LEU A 495 8.23 7.87 -9.34
CA LEU A 495 8.25 6.48 -9.82
C LEU A 495 9.01 5.53 -8.91
N TRP A 496 10.02 6.02 -8.21
CA TRP A 496 10.95 5.19 -7.44
C TRP A 496 11.02 5.53 -5.95
N ALA A 497 10.38 6.62 -5.50
CA ALA A 497 10.41 7.08 -4.11
C ALA A 497 11.84 7.17 -3.53
N SER A 498 12.79 7.64 -4.34
CA SER A 498 14.19 7.87 -3.97
C SER A 498 14.91 8.68 -5.04
N ILE A 499 16.19 8.99 -4.82
CA ILE A 499 17.05 9.82 -5.66
C ILE A 499 17.14 9.31 -7.12
N PRO A 500 17.35 10.24 -8.08
CA PRO A 500 17.59 9.92 -9.48
C PRO A 500 18.90 9.15 -9.66
N ASP A 501 18.97 8.34 -10.71
CA ASP A 501 20.20 7.65 -11.10
C ASP A 501 21.10 8.56 -11.96
N ASP A 502 22.31 8.09 -12.24
CA ASP A 502 23.32 8.89 -12.93
C ASP A 502 22.88 9.28 -14.35
N GLU A 503 22.22 8.38 -15.08
CA GLU A 503 21.68 8.68 -16.43
C GLU A 503 20.66 9.83 -16.40
N LEU A 504 19.70 9.80 -15.46
CA LEU A 504 18.70 10.85 -15.34
C LEU A 504 19.32 12.19 -14.89
N LEU A 505 20.29 12.14 -13.97
CA LEU A 505 21.03 13.32 -13.53
C LEU A 505 21.89 13.93 -14.64
N ASP A 506 22.55 13.11 -15.46
CA ASP A 506 23.38 13.58 -16.58
C ASP A 506 22.54 14.28 -17.65
N LEU A 507 21.39 13.70 -18.02
CA LEU A 507 20.45 14.33 -18.96
C LEU A 507 19.91 15.65 -18.41
N ALA A 508 19.60 15.66 -17.11
CA ALA A 508 19.07 16.83 -16.45
C ALA A 508 20.09 17.96 -16.33
N ALA A 509 21.33 17.64 -15.93
CA ALA A 509 22.44 18.58 -15.87
C ALA A 509 22.79 19.13 -17.26
N GLY A 510 22.57 18.34 -18.31
CA GLY A 510 22.74 18.75 -19.70
C GLY A 510 21.58 19.57 -20.29
N GLY A 511 20.49 19.79 -19.56
CA GLY A 511 19.31 20.52 -20.04
C GLY A 511 18.56 19.80 -21.18
N ARG A 512 18.63 18.47 -21.20
CA ARG A 512 18.03 17.62 -22.26
C ARG A 512 16.76 16.89 -21.81
N LEU A 513 16.51 16.79 -20.50
CA LEU A 513 15.40 16.00 -19.96
C LEU A 513 14.04 16.64 -20.26
N SER A 514 13.99 17.94 -20.43
CA SER A 514 12.77 18.67 -20.79
C SER A 514 12.33 18.53 -22.25
N ASP A 515 13.14 17.88 -23.09
CA ASP A 515 12.74 17.47 -24.43
C ASP A 515 11.65 16.36 -24.34
N PRO A 516 10.51 16.49 -25.03
CA PRO A 516 9.41 15.54 -24.89
C PRO A 516 9.77 14.08 -25.24
N GLU A 517 10.59 13.85 -26.26
CA GLU A 517 10.98 12.50 -26.67
C GLU A 517 11.95 11.88 -25.66
N GLU A 518 12.90 12.67 -25.15
CA GLU A 518 13.81 12.27 -24.09
C GLU A 518 13.06 11.97 -22.78
N LEU A 519 12.13 12.84 -22.39
CA LEU A 519 11.30 12.69 -21.18
C LEU A 519 10.50 11.39 -21.23
N GLU A 520 9.80 11.13 -22.34
CA GLU A 520 9.04 9.90 -22.53
C GLU A 520 9.95 8.67 -22.47
N ARG A 521 11.11 8.71 -23.12
CA ARG A 521 12.09 7.60 -23.09
C ARG A 521 12.53 7.30 -21.66
N GLN A 522 12.82 8.33 -20.87
CA GLN A 522 13.23 8.17 -19.47
C GLN A 522 12.09 7.62 -18.60
N VAL A 523 10.86 8.10 -18.76
CA VAL A 523 9.70 7.56 -18.03
C VAL A 523 9.53 6.06 -18.33
N ARG A 524 9.56 5.65 -19.61
CA ARG A 524 9.43 4.24 -19.99
C ARG A 524 10.57 3.37 -19.44
N ARG A 525 11.82 3.86 -19.50
CA ARG A 525 12.99 3.20 -18.89
C ARG A 525 12.78 2.98 -17.40
N MET A 526 12.35 4.01 -16.69
CA MET A 526 12.15 3.96 -15.24
C MET A 526 11.02 3.00 -14.85
N LEU A 527 9.92 2.97 -15.60
CA LEU A 527 8.79 2.05 -15.39
C LEU A 527 9.14 0.58 -15.65
N ALA A 528 10.04 0.31 -16.59
CA ALA A 528 10.52 -1.06 -16.86
C ALA A 528 11.34 -1.64 -15.68
N SER A 529 11.88 -0.79 -14.81
CA SER A 529 12.65 -1.22 -13.65
C SER A 529 11.78 -1.99 -12.64
N PRO A 530 12.27 -3.10 -12.04
CA PRO A 530 11.64 -3.72 -10.88
C PRO A 530 11.34 -2.72 -9.75
N ARG A 531 12.22 -1.73 -9.56
CA ARG A 531 12.09 -0.69 -8.54
C ARG A 531 10.79 0.10 -8.69
N ALA A 532 10.39 0.49 -9.90
CA ALA A 532 9.15 1.24 -10.10
C ALA A 532 7.92 0.42 -9.74
N ARG A 533 7.89 -0.85 -10.13
CA ARG A 533 6.74 -1.75 -9.88
C ARG A 533 6.53 -1.99 -8.39
N THR A 534 7.59 -2.35 -7.68
CA THR A 534 7.54 -2.57 -6.22
C THR A 534 7.19 -1.28 -5.49
N THR A 535 7.82 -0.16 -5.83
CA THR A 535 7.51 1.14 -5.22
C THR A 535 6.06 1.53 -5.45
N LEU A 536 5.54 1.47 -6.68
CA LEU A 536 4.16 1.87 -6.94
C LEU A 536 3.16 0.94 -6.23
N ALA A 537 3.39 -0.38 -6.24
CA ALA A 537 2.56 -1.36 -5.53
C ALA A 537 2.50 -1.09 -4.02
N GLU A 538 3.65 -0.86 -3.37
CA GLU A 538 3.72 -0.67 -1.92
C GLU A 538 3.32 0.75 -1.49
N ARG A 539 3.72 1.77 -2.26
CA ARG A 539 3.65 3.17 -1.85
C ARG A 539 2.42 3.87 -2.39
N PHE A 540 2.15 3.76 -3.69
CA PHE A 540 0.97 4.39 -4.26
C PHE A 540 -0.28 3.56 -3.93
N PHE A 541 -0.35 2.33 -4.42
CA PHE A 541 -1.54 1.50 -4.23
C PHE A 541 -1.73 1.06 -2.78
N GLY A 542 -0.64 0.69 -2.09
CA GLY A 542 -0.70 0.30 -0.68
C GLY A 542 -1.31 1.38 0.22
N GLN A 543 -1.02 2.65 -0.05
CA GLN A 543 -1.57 3.79 0.67
C GLN A 543 -2.98 4.16 0.19
N TRP A 544 -3.20 4.28 -1.13
CA TRP A 544 -4.51 4.60 -1.69
C TRP A 544 -5.59 3.59 -1.26
N LEU A 545 -5.28 2.29 -1.31
CA LEU A 545 -6.22 1.23 -0.98
C LEU A 545 -6.20 0.87 0.52
N GLY A 546 -5.29 1.44 1.31
CA GLY A 546 -5.13 1.17 2.74
C GLY A 546 -4.64 -0.24 3.07
N LEU A 547 -3.92 -0.91 2.16
CA LEU A 547 -3.54 -2.33 2.28
C LEU A 547 -2.67 -2.61 3.52
N SER A 548 -1.81 -1.66 3.92
CA SER A 548 -0.96 -1.80 5.10
C SER A 548 -1.76 -1.83 6.41
N LEU A 549 -3.00 -1.30 6.42
CA LEU A 549 -3.87 -1.31 7.59
C LEU A 549 -4.34 -2.72 7.95
N ILE A 550 -4.14 -3.72 7.07
CA ILE A 550 -4.53 -5.10 7.36
C ILE A 550 -3.79 -5.63 8.58
N ARG A 551 -2.58 -5.11 8.87
CA ARG A 551 -1.80 -5.43 10.07
C ARG A 551 -2.47 -4.99 11.37
N ASN A 552 -3.41 -4.04 11.29
CA ASN A 552 -4.21 -3.59 12.43
C ASN A 552 -5.56 -4.31 12.55
N ALA A 553 -5.92 -5.14 11.56
CA ALA A 553 -7.17 -5.89 11.63
C ALA A 553 -7.07 -7.01 12.69
N ALA A 554 -8.06 -7.11 13.57
CA ALA A 554 -8.11 -8.13 14.61
C ALA A 554 -9.45 -8.89 14.56
N PRO A 555 -9.68 -9.76 13.55
CA PRO A 555 -10.86 -10.63 13.53
C PRO A 555 -10.98 -11.46 14.81
N ASP A 556 -12.20 -11.62 15.30
CA ASP A 556 -12.49 -12.39 16.51
C ASP A 556 -12.08 -13.85 16.28
N PRO A 557 -11.16 -14.40 17.07
CA PRO A 557 -10.64 -15.74 16.84
C PRO A 557 -11.67 -16.84 17.12
N THR A 558 -12.70 -16.58 17.92
CA THR A 558 -13.78 -17.53 18.17
C THR A 558 -14.67 -17.68 16.94
N ILE A 559 -14.93 -16.57 16.24
CA ILE A 559 -15.80 -16.51 15.06
C ILE A 559 -15.03 -16.87 13.79
N PHE A 560 -13.79 -16.39 13.67
CA PHE A 560 -12.92 -16.55 12.50
C PHE A 560 -11.63 -17.33 12.85
N PRO A 561 -11.75 -18.61 13.28
CA PRO A 561 -10.60 -19.39 13.73
C PRO A 561 -9.56 -19.71 12.65
N ALA A 562 -9.91 -19.47 11.39
CA ALA A 562 -9.03 -19.64 10.24
C ALA A 562 -8.21 -18.37 9.92
N PHE A 563 -8.33 -17.29 10.68
CA PHE A 563 -7.55 -16.07 10.46
C PHE A 563 -6.31 -16.06 11.36
N ASP A 564 -5.16 -16.38 10.78
CA ASP A 564 -3.85 -16.38 11.41
C ASP A 564 -2.91 -15.37 10.71
N GLU A 565 -1.73 -15.14 11.28
CA GLU A 565 -0.75 -14.21 10.68
C GLU A 565 -0.28 -14.68 9.30
N ASN A 566 -0.21 -15.98 9.04
CA ASN A 566 0.15 -16.50 7.72
C ASN A 566 -0.87 -16.12 6.65
N LEU A 567 -2.17 -16.15 6.97
CA LEU A 567 -3.23 -15.71 6.06
C LEU A 567 -3.15 -14.21 5.83
N ARG A 568 -2.91 -13.43 6.89
CA ARG A 568 -2.78 -11.97 6.81
C ARG A 568 -1.63 -11.57 5.88
N ASP A 569 -0.43 -12.12 6.11
CA ASP A 569 0.73 -11.86 5.25
C ASP A 569 0.47 -12.34 3.83
N ALA A 570 -0.24 -13.47 3.65
CA ALA A 570 -0.56 -13.97 2.33
C ALA A 570 -1.54 -13.06 1.56
N MET A 571 -2.54 -12.49 2.24
CA MET A 571 -3.48 -11.52 1.67
C MET A 571 -2.79 -10.19 1.30
N GLU A 572 -1.86 -9.72 2.13
CA GLU A 572 -1.05 -8.54 1.80
C GLU A 572 -0.18 -8.80 0.58
N ARG A 573 0.51 -9.94 0.54
CA ARG A 573 1.38 -10.30 -0.60
C ARG A 573 0.61 -10.57 -1.89
N GLU A 574 -0.59 -11.15 -1.80
CA GLU A 574 -1.53 -11.25 -2.93
C GLU A 574 -1.78 -9.88 -3.56
N ALA A 575 -2.21 -8.91 -2.75
CA ALA A 575 -2.55 -7.59 -3.24
C ALA A 575 -1.34 -6.88 -3.87
N GLN A 576 -0.16 -6.97 -3.23
CA GLN A 576 1.08 -6.43 -3.79
C GLN A 576 1.41 -7.03 -5.16
N LEU A 577 1.42 -8.37 -5.28
CA LEU A 577 1.74 -9.05 -6.54
C LEU A 577 0.71 -8.75 -7.63
N PHE A 578 -0.57 -8.67 -7.26
CA PHE A 578 -1.64 -8.27 -8.17
C PHE A 578 -1.37 -6.88 -8.75
N LEU A 579 -1.06 -5.89 -7.90
CA LEU A 579 -0.81 -4.50 -8.29
C LEU A 579 0.53 -4.33 -9.04
N GLU A 580 1.57 -5.05 -8.64
CA GLU A 580 2.84 -5.13 -9.38
C GLU A 580 2.59 -5.63 -10.82
N ALA A 581 1.72 -6.63 -11.01
CA ALA A 581 1.38 -7.16 -12.32
C ALA A 581 0.62 -6.15 -13.17
N GLN A 582 -0.26 -5.34 -12.58
CA GLN A 582 -1.01 -4.29 -13.29
C GLN A 582 -0.05 -3.28 -13.96
N VAL A 583 0.95 -2.80 -13.22
CA VAL A 583 1.96 -1.88 -13.75
C VAL A 583 2.93 -2.58 -14.70
N ARG A 584 3.41 -3.79 -14.35
CA ARG A 584 4.37 -4.56 -15.16
C ARG A 584 3.84 -4.85 -16.55
N ASP A 585 2.58 -5.27 -16.63
CA ASP A 585 1.96 -5.75 -17.86
C ASP A 585 1.21 -4.62 -18.58
N ASP A 586 1.39 -3.38 -18.12
CA ASP A 586 0.79 -2.15 -18.63
C ASP A 586 -0.72 -2.27 -18.91
N ARG A 587 -1.44 -2.77 -17.90
CA ARG A 587 -2.88 -3.04 -18.00
C ARG A 587 -3.70 -1.74 -18.05
N PRO A 588 -4.87 -1.74 -18.70
CA PRO A 588 -5.85 -0.68 -18.54
C PRO A 588 -6.20 -0.49 -17.06
N VAL A 589 -6.32 0.76 -16.59
CA VAL A 589 -6.62 1.04 -15.17
C VAL A 589 -7.92 0.35 -14.73
N VAL A 590 -8.93 0.25 -15.60
CA VAL A 590 -10.21 -0.42 -15.32
C VAL A 590 -10.06 -1.92 -15.02
N GLU A 591 -8.95 -2.56 -15.43
CA GLU A 591 -8.66 -3.97 -15.13
C GLU A 591 -8.49 -4.21 -13.62
N LEU A 592 -8.19 -3.17 -12.83
CA LEU A 592 -8.27 -3.26 -11.36
C LEU A 592 -9.62 -3.76 -10.87
N LEU A 593 -10.71 -3.48 -11.58
CA LEU A 593 -12.05 -3.93 -11.23
C LEU A 593 -12.36 -5.30 -11.85
N THR A 594 -11.81 -5.60 -13.02
CA THR A 594 -12.26 -6.70 -13.89
C THR A 594 -11.31 -7.88 -14.02
N ALA A 595 -10.10 -7.79 -13.47
CA ALA A 595 -9.10 -8.84 -13.57
C ALA A 595 -9.65 -10.20 -13.14
N ASP A 596 -9.52 -11.18 -14.03
CA ASP A 596 -9.94 -12.57 -13.85
C ASP A 596 -8.84 -13.45 -13.25
N TYR A 597 -7.84 -12.84 -12.61
CA TYR A 597 -6.71 -13.55 -12.02
C TYR A 597 -6.27 -12.92 -10.70
N SER A 598 -5.53 -13.68 -9.91
CA SER A 598 -4.79 -13.17 -8.76
C SER A 598 -3.52 -14.01 -8.52
N PHE A 599 -2.84 -13.79 -7.40
CA PHE A 599 -1.66 -14.52 -6.97
C PHE A 599 -1.94 -15.21 -5.64
N VAL A 600 -1.77 -16.53 -5.59
CA VAL A 600 -2.01 -17.31 -4.38
C VAL A 600 -0.84 -18.22 -4.06
N ASN A 601 -0.52 -18.35 -2.78
CA ASN A 601 0.26 -19.47 -2.23
C ASN A 601 -0.70 -20.54 -1.66
N GLU A 602 -0.16 -21.63 -1.10
CA GLU A 602 -0.99 -22.70 -0.55
C GLU A 602 -1.95 -22.22 0.56
N ARG A 603 -1.45 -21.39 1.48
CA ARG A 603 -2.26 -20.89 2.61
C ARG A 603 -3.49 -20.12 2.15
N LEU A 604 -3.31 -19.26 1.15
CA LEU A 604 -4.39 -18.43 0.58
C LEU A 604 -5.29 -19.24 -0.36
N ALA A 605 -4.72 -20.17 -1.13
CA ALA A 605 -5.49 -21.05 -1.99
C ALA A 605 -6.45 -21.96 -1.20
N ARG A 606 -6.03 -22.51 -0.05
CA ARG A 606 -6.92 -23.23 0.86
C ARG A 606 -8.05 -22.33 1.36
N HIS A 607 -7.75 -21.06 1.69
CA HIS A 607 -8.75 -20.09 2.15
C HIS A 607 -9.77 -19.72 1.06
N TYR A 608 -9.33 -19.61 -0.19
CA TYR A 608 -10.19 -19.27 -1.33
C TYR A 608 -10.85 -20.48 -1.99
N GLY A 609 -10.44 -21.70 -1.66
CA GLY A 609 -10.94 -22.92 -2.30
C GLY A 609 -10.32 -23.21 -3.66
N VAL A 610 -9.09 -22.74 -3.91
CA VAL A 610 -8.33 -23.02 -5.14
C VAL A 610 -7.54 -24.33 -4.96
N PRO A 611 -7.84 -25.39 -5.75
CA PRO A 611 -7.18 -26.69 -5.58
C PRO A 611 -5.77 -26.71 -6.19
N ASN A 612 -4.97 -27.71 -5.81
CA ASN A 612 -3.66 -28.04 -6.42
C ASN A 612 -2.58 -26.94 -6.30
N ILE A 613 -2.62 -26.16 -5.21
CA ILE A 613 -1.62 -25.13 -4.90
C ILE A 613 -0.85 -25.57 -3.64
N HIS A 614 0.46 -25.80 -3.76
CA HIS A 614 1.34 -26.23 -2.67
C HIS A 614 2.53 -25.28 -2.45
N GLY A 615 2.98 -25.15 -1.20
CA GLY A 615 4.11 -24.33 -0.77
C GLY A 615 3.81 -22.82 -0.62
N ASN A 616 4.83 -22.08 -0.20
CA ASN A 616 4.72 -20.66 0.15
C ASN A 616 4.91 -19.73 -1.05
N HIS A 617 5.57 -20.19 -2.11
CA HIS A 617 5.69 -19.42 -3.34
C HIS A 617 4.33 -19.10 -3.97
N PHE A 618 4.16 -17.84 -4.34
CA PHE A 618 2.95 -17.35 -5.00
C PHE A 618 2.95 -17.72 -6.47
N ARG A 619 1.76 -18.06 -6.98
CA ARG A 619 1.52 -18.36 -8.39
C ARG A 619 0.35 -17.55 -8.89
N ARG A 620 0.46 -17.04 -10.13
CA ARG A 620 -0.68 -16.46 -10.84
C ARG A 620 -1.70 -17.56 -11.09
N VAL A 621 -2.95 -17.33 -10.72
CA VAL A 621 -4.08 -18.22 -10.95
C VAL A 621 -5.19 -17.45 -11.65
N GLU A 622 -5.81 -18.09 -12.64
CA GLU A 622 -7.00 -17.56 -13.32
C GLU A 622 -8.25 -18.10 -12.61
N TRP A 623 -9.18 -17.20 -12.30
CA TRP A 623 -10.42 -17.52 -11.64
C TRP A 623 -11.33 -18.33 -12.57
N GLN A 624 -11.93 -19.40 -12.02
CA GLN A 624 -12.85 -20.27 -12.75
C GLN A 624 -14.28 -19.72 -12.76
N ASP A 625 -14.54 -18.73 -11.93
CA ASP A 625 -15.78 -17.97 -11.84
C ASP A 625 -15.45 -16.51 -11.56
N ASP A 626 -16.46 -15.67 -11.52
CA ASP A 626 -16.30 -14.23 -11.45
C ASP A 626 -16.49 -13.66 -10.05
N ARG A 627 -16.53 -14.51 -9.01
CA ARG A 627 -16.78 -14.09 -7.63
C ARG A 627 -15.68 -13.17 -7.11
N ARG A 628 -14.41 -13.50 -7.41
CA ARG A 628 -13.22 -12.85 -6.86
C ARG A 628 -12.46 -11.95 -7.85
N ALA A 629 -13.11 -11.52 -8.93
CA ALA A 629 -12.44 -10.69 -9.92
C ALA A 629 -12.08 -9.30 -9.36
N GLY A 630 -10.87 -8.84 -9.69
CA GLY A 630 -10.35 -7.52 -9.35
C GLY A 630 -10.28 -7.22 -7.84
N LEU A 631 -10.21 -5.92 -7.51
CA LEU A 631 -10.05 -5.40 -6.16
C LEU A 631 -11.17 -5.85 -5.19
N LEU A 632 -12.40 -6.01 -5.69
CA LEU A 632 -13.54 -6.40 -4.85
C LEU A 632 -13.44 -7.85 -4.34
N GLY A 633 -12.60 -8.68 -4.97
CA GLY A 633 -12.38 -10.07 -4.58
C GLY A 633 -11.22 -10.30 -3.62
N LEU A 634 -10.39 -9.28 -3.36
CA LEU A 634 -9.20 -9.40 -2.53
C LEU A 634 -9.56 -9.54 -1.05
N GLY A 635 -9.04 -10.58 -0.40
CA GLY A 635 -9.27 -10.87 1.02
C GLY A 635 -8.80 -9.74 1.94
N SER A 636 -7.73 -9.04 1.57
CA SER A 636 -7.21 -7.89 2.31
C SER A 636 -8.24 -6.75 2.38
N ILE A 637 -8.83 -6.35 1.26
CA ILE A 637 -9.86 -5.30 1.19
C ILE A 637 -11.13 -5.73 1.93
N LEU A 638 -11.57 -6.98 1.73
CA LEU A 638 -12.76 -7.52 2.39
C LEU A 638 -12.62 -7.56 3.92
N THR A 639 -11.40 -7.81 4.41
CA THR A 639 -11.07 -7.79 5.83
C THR A 639 -11.00 -6.37 6.39
N LEU A 640 -10.30 -5.47 5.69
CA LEU A 640 -10.16 -4.05 6.05
C LEU A 640 -11.49 -3.31 6.18
N THR A 641 -12.48 -3.73 5.40
CA THR A 641 -13.81 -3.11 5.33
C THR A 641 -14.84 -3.83 6.21
N SER A 642 -14.40 -4.67 7.14
CA SER A 642 -15.24 -5.42 8.08
C SER A 642 -14.92 -5.09 9.54
N TYR A 643 -15.83 -5.43 10.46
CA TYR A 643 -15.54 -5.40 11.90
C TYR A 643 -14.86 -6.70 12.32
N ALA A 644 -14.27 -6.70 13.52
CA ALA A 644 -13.63 -7.88 14.10
C ALA A 644 -14.56 -9.11 14.15
N ASN A 645 -15.83 -8.91 14.47
CA ASN A 645 -16.79 -9.99 14.73
C ASN A 645 -17.81 -10.21 13.59
N ARG A 646 -17.83 -9.36 12.55
CA ARG A 646 -18.83 -9.44 11.45
C ARG A 646 -18.44 -8.58 10.25
N THR A 647 -19.12 -8.81 9.13
CA THR A 647 -19.08 -7.93 7.95
C THR A 647 -19.67 -6.54 8.23
N SER A 648 -19.36 -5.57 7.38
CA SER A 648 -19.96 -4.22 7.42
C SER A 648 -20.30 -3.72 6.01
N PRO A 649 -21.57 -3.87 5.55
CA PRO A 649 -22.03 -3.30 4.29
C PRO A 649 -21.80 -1.78 4.22
N VAL A 650 -21.92 -1.10 5.35
CA VAL A 650 -21.73 0.35 5.44
C VAL A 650 -20.27 0.72 5.14
N SER A 651 -19.32 0.04 5.80
CA SER A 651 -17.89 0.29 5.60
C SER A 651 -17.43 -0.12 4.19
N ARG A 652 -17.92 -1.26 3.68
CA ARG A 652 -17.67 -1.72 2.30
C ARG A 652 -18.18 -0.74 1.25
N GLY A 653 -19.43 -0.30 1.40
CA GLY A 653 -20.04 0.68 0.51
C GLY A 653 -19.36 2.04 0.56
N LYS A 654 -19.01 2.51 1.77
CA LYS A 654 -18.21 3.72 1.96
C LYS A 654 -16.87 3.62 1.22
N TRP A 655 -16.15 2.52 1.39
CA TRP A 655 -14.86 2.29 0.73
C TRP A 655 -15.01 2.31 -0.81
N VAL A 656 -16.05 1.70 -1.38
CA VAL A 656 -16.31 1.78 -2.83
C VAL A 656 -16.53 3.23 -3.28
N LEU A 657 -17.37 3.98 -2.57
CA LEU A 657 -17.67 5.38 -2.92
C LEU A 657 -16.46 6.31 -2.80
N GLU A 658 -15.69 6.17 -1.72
CA GLU A 658 -14.57 7.04 -1.37
C GLU A 658 -13.28 6.69 -2.13
N THR A 659 -12.95 5.41 -2.20
CA THR A 659 -11.68 4.92 -2.74
C THR A 659 -11.76 4.72 -4.26
N LEU A 660 -12.87 4.17 -4.77
CA LEU A 660 -12.99 3.86 -6.21
C LEU A 660 -13.69 4.98 -7.00
N LEU A 661 -14.75 5.58 -6.45
CA LEU A 661 -15.56 6.56 -7.18
C LEU A 661 -15.25 8.04 -6.88
N GLY A 662 -14.39 8.32 -5.90
CA GLY A 662 -13.97 9.69 -5.55
C GLY A 662 -15.09 10.55 -4.97
N THR A 663 -16.09 9.92 -4.36
CA THR A 663 -17.34 10.55 -3.90
C THR A 663 -17.65 10.17 -2.45
N PRO A 664 -16.79 10.57 -1.49
CA PRO A 664 -16.95 10.16 -0.10
C PRO A 664 -18.33 10.57 0.45
N PRO A 665 -19.00 9.69 1.21
CA PRO A 665 -20.19 10.07 1.96
C PRO A 665 -19.81 11.10 3.04
N PRO A 666 -20.76 11.92 3.53
CA PRO A 666 -20.51 12.81 4.67
C PRO A 666 -20.14 12.00 5.92
N GLU A 667 -19.44 12.64 6.85
CA GLU A 667 -19.11 12.02 8.13
C GLU A 667 -20.36 11.60 8.89
N ALA A 668 -20.25 10.48 9.61
CA ALA A 668 -21.34 10.00 10.45
C ALA A 668 -21.59 10.98 11.60
N PRO A 669 -22.85 11.17 12.03
CA PRO A 669 -23.15 11.91 13.26
C PRO A 669 -22.39 11.35 14.47
N ALA A 670 -22.04 12.20 15.44
CA ALA A 670 -21.26 11.77 16.62
C ALA A 670 -21.97 10.71 17.48
N ASP A 671 -23.32 10.71 17.49
CA ASP A 671 -24.14 9.85 18.35
C ASP A 671 -24.90 8.78 17.55
N VAL A 672 -24.25 8.09 16.59
CA VAL A 672 -24.89 6.98 15.87
C VAL A 672 -25.03 5.77 16.81
N PRO A 673 -26.25 5.31 17.15
CA PRO A 673 -26.43 4.14 17.98
C PRO A 673 -25.96 2.88 17.25
N GLY A 674 -25.41 1.92 18.00
CA GLY A 674 -25.07 0.60 17.47
C GLY A 674 -26.29 -0.14 16.90
N LEU A 675 -26.04 -1.13 16.05
CA LEU A 675 -27.11 -2.03 15.60
C LEU A 675 -27.50 -2.96 16.75
N ASP A 676 -28.76 -2.92 17.18
CA ASP A 676 -29.30 -3.78 18.25
C ASP A 676 -28.87 -5.24 18.06
N GLU A 677 -28.30 -5.81 19.12
CA GLU A 677 -27.96 -7.24 19.15
C GLU A 677 -29.23 -8.06 19.40
N ARG A 678 -29.23 -9.28 18.89
CA ARG A 678 -30.33 -10.23 19.09
C ARG A 678 -30.34 -10.67 20.56
N GLU A 679 -31.52 -10.72 21.18
CA GLU A 679 -31.64 -11.29 22.52
C GLU A 679 -31.47 -12.82 22.50
N PRO A 680 -30.88 -13.44 23.54
CA PRO A 680 -30.73 -14.89 23.60
C PRO A 680 -32.07 -15.62 23.41
N GLY A 681 -32.18 -16.42 22.33
CA GLY A 681 -33.37 -17.23 22.03
C GLY A 681 -34.31 -16.68 20.95
N GLU A 682 -34.09 -15.48 20.42
CA GLU A 682 -34.84 -14.97 19.25
C GLU A 682 -34.47 -15.73 17.96
N ALA A 683 -35.02 -15.45 16.78
CA ALA A 683 -34.51 -16.03 15.53
C ALA A 683 -33.39 -15.13 14.95
N PRO A 684 -32.36 -15.68 14.27
CA PRO A 684 -31.35 -14.84 13.64
C PRO A 684 -32.01 -13.99 12.54
N THR A 685 -31.88 -12.67 12.66
CA THR A 685 -32.32 -11.70 11.64
C THR A 685 -31.18 -11.38 10.70
N SER A 686 -31.49 -11.20 9.41
CA SER A 686 -30.48 -10.85 8.43
C SER A 686 -29.89 -9.47 8.72
N LEU A 687 -28.62 -9.27 8.39
CA LEU A 687 -27.95 -7.98 8.50
C LEU A 687 -28.69 -6.91 7.69
N ARG A 688 -29.25 -7.29 6.54
CA ARG A 688 -30.11 -6.44 5.72
C ARG A 688 -31.36 -5.99 6.48
N ALA A 689 -32.03 -6.90 7.20
CA ALA A 689 -33.21 -6.55 8.01
C ALA A 689 -32.84 -5.62 9.19
N ARG A 690 -31.73 -5.90 9.87
CA ARG A 690 -31.21 -5.03 10.96
C ARG A 690 -30.86 -3.63 10.45
N MET A 691 -30.20 -3.54 9.29
CA MET A 691 -29.90 -2.26 8.64
C MET A 691 -31.17 -1.51 8.19
N ALA A 692 -32.20 -2.23 7.74
CA ALA A 692 -33.48 -1.61 7.38
C ALA A 692 -34.14 -0.92 8.60
N LEU A 693 -34.05 -1.53 9.79
CA LEU A 693 -34.51 -0.91 11.04
C LEU A 693 -33.69 0.33 11.38
N HIS A 694 -32.36 0.26 11.30
CA HIS A 694 -31.47 1.40 11.53
C HIS A 694 -31.76 2.59 10.60
N ARG A 695 -32.12 2.29 9.35
CA ARG A 695 -32.45 3.29 8.32
C ARG A 695 -33.87 3.83 8.39
N ALA A 696 -34.68 3.40 9.36
CA ALA A 696 -35.99 4.01 9.60
C ALA A 696 -35.86 5.50 9.97
N ASN A 697 -34.71 5.93 10.49
CA ASN A 697 -34.41 7.35 10.69
C ASN A 697 -34.10 8.05 9.34
N PRO A 698 -34.88 9.09 8.94
CA PRO A 698 -34.65 9.83 7.71
C PRO A 698 -33.25 10.44 7.58
N ALA A 699 -32.61 10.81 8.69
CA ALA A 699 -31.25 11.36 8.68
C ALA A 699 -30.23 10.32 8.15
N CYS A 700 -30.35 9.07 8.60
CA CYS A 700 -29.46 7.97 8.21
C CYS A 700 -29.77 7.46 6.78
N ALA A 701 -31.04 7.37 6.42
CA ALA A 701 -31.48 6.82 5.12
C ALA A 701 -30.85 7.54 3.91
N SER A 702 -30.60 8.85 4.04
CA SER A 702 -30.07 9.69 2.97
C SER A 702 -28.68 9.28 2.46
N CYS A 703 -27.81 8.75 3.33
CA CYS A 703 -26.46 8.32 2.96
C CYS A 703 -26.41 6.81 2.74
N HIS A 704 -27.10 6.03 3.57
CA HIS A 704 -27.15 4.58 3.46
C HIS A 704 -27.81 4.07 2.17
N ARG A 705 -28.68 4.87 1.52
CA ARG A 705 -29.22 4.53 0.20
C ARG A 705 -28.13 4.32 -0.87
N LEU A 706 -26.96 4.92 -0.68
CA LEU A 706 -25.84 4.88 -1.62
C LEU A 706 -24.85 3.77 -1.25
N MET A 707 -24.47 3.73 0.03
CA MET A 707 -23.45 2.81 0.52
C MET A 707 -23.98 1.39 0.63
N ASP A 708 -25.15 1.20 1.23
CA ASP A 708 -25.62 -0.14 1.59
C ASP A 708 -25.80 -1.06 0.38
N PRO A 709 -26.41 -0.66 -0.76
CA PRO A 709 -26.51 -1.56 -1.90
C PRO A 709 -25.15 -2.05 -2.40
N LEU A 710 -24.15 -1.16 -2.42
CA LEU A 710 -22.78 -1.51 -2.83
C LEU A 710 -22.12 -2.46 -1.82
N GLY A 711 -22.35 -2.24 -0.53
CA GLY A 711 -21.86 -3.12 0.52
C GLY A 711 -22.53 -4.49 0.54
N PHE A 712 -23.86 -4.53 0.35
CA PHE A 712 -24.62 -5.78 0.32
C PHE A 712 -24.20 -6.69 -0.83
N ALA A 713 -23.80 -6.12 -1.98
CA ALA A 713 -23.22 -6.89 -3.09
C ALA A 713 -22.03 -7.77 -2.68
N LEU A 714 -21.32 -7.38 -1.61
CA LEU A 714 -20.14 -8.08 -1.12
C LEU A 714 -20.44 -9.01 0.06
N GLU A 715 -21.69 -9.11 0.53
CA GLU A 715 -22.02 -9.90 1.73
C GLU A 715 -21.87 -11.41 1.57
N ASN A 716 -21.74 -11.92 0.34
CA ASN A 716 -21.28 -13.28 0.11
C ASN A 716 -19.84 -13.51 0.55
N PHE A 717 -19.07 -12.46 0.86
CA PHE A 717 -17.79 -12.57 1.53
C PHE A 717 -17.91 -12.27 3.02
N ASP A 718 -17.44 -13.21 3.86
CA ASP A 718 -17.34 -13.00 5.30
C ASP A 718 -16.32 -11.91 5.67
N ALA A 719 -16.16 -11.66 6.98
CA ALA A 719 -15.27 -10.63 7.49
C ALA A 719 -13.78 -10.89 7.20
N ILE A 720 -13.41 -12.09 6.76
CA ILE A 720 -12.04 -12.46 6.36
C ILE A 720 -11.97 -12.84 4.88
N GLY A 721 -12.97 -12.43 4.09
CA GLY A 721 -13.01 -12.61 2.64
C GLY A 721 -13.28 -14.05 2.16
N ARG A 722 -13.81 -14.95 2.99
CA ARG A 722 -14.26 -16.30 2.59
C ARG A 722 -15.65 -16.24 1.97
N TRP A 723 -15.91 -17.06 0.95
CA TRP A 723 -17.23 -17.11 0.33
C TRP A 723 -18.25 -17.85 1.19
N ARG A 724 -19.48 -17.32 1.28
CA ARG A 724 -20.62 -17.89 2.01
C ARG A 724 -21.96 -17.59 1.33
N THR A 725 -22.97 -18.40 1.66
CA THR A 725 -24.36 -18.26 1.16
C THR A 725 -25.38 -17.97 2.26
N THR A 726 -24.97 -18.12 3.53
CA THR A 726 -25.76 -17.78 4.73
C THR A 726 -24.94 -16.87 5.64
N GLU A 727 -25.58 -16.07 6.48
CA GLU A 727 -24.90 -15.17 7.42
C GLU A 727 -24.25 -15.90 8.61
N GLU A 728 -23.18 -15.31 9.18
CA GLU A 728 -22.67 -15.73 10.48
C GLU A 728 -23.63 -15.28 11.59
N THR A 729 -23.98 -16.19 12.51
CA THR A 729 -24.76 -15.83 13.70
C THR A 729 -23.89 -15.57 14.93
N GLY A 730 -22.57 -15.81 14.83
CA GLY A 730 -21.64 -15.77 15.96
C GLY A 730 -21.74 -17.00 16.89
N ILE A 731 -22.70 -17.90 16.65
CA ILE A 731 -22.89 -19.13 17.41
C ILE A 731 -22.39 -20.32 16.59
N PRO A 732 -21.36 -21.07 17.05
CA PRO A 732 -20.86 -22.22 16.33
C PRO A 732 -21.95 -23.26 16.04
N GLY A 733 -22.13 -23.60 14.76
CA GLY A 733 -23.08 -24.61 14.30
C GLY A 733 -24.51 -24.14 14.03
N GLU A 734 -24.85 -22.87 14.30
CA GLU A 734 -26.15 -22.29 13.92
C GLU A 734 -26.11 -21.78 12.47
N ILE A 735 -27.09 -22.15 11.66
CA ILE A 735 -27.20 -21.67 10.27
C ILE A 735 -27.95 -20.34 10.27
N GLY A 736 -27.29 -19.28 9.81
CA GLY A 736 -27.91 -17.96 9.66
C GLY A 736 -28.84 -17.86 8.44
N PRO A 737 -29.53 -16.71 8.29
CA PRO A 737 -30.37 -16.41 7.13
C PRO A 737 -29.59 -16.50 5.82
N ALA A 738 -30.29 -16.82 4.73
CA ALA A 738 -29.73 -16.74 3.38
C ALA A 738 -29.34 -15.29 3.05
N ILE A 739 -28.20 -15.13 2.37
CA ILE A 739 -27.70 -13.81 1.97
C ILE A 739 -28.47 -13.32 0.76
N ASP A 740 -28.98 -12.10 0.86
CA ASP A 740 -29.45 -11.31 -0.26
C ASP A 740 -28.36 -10.29 -0.62
N ALA A 741 -27.66 -10.53 -1.73
CA ALA A 741 -26.60 -9.66 -2.26
C ALA A 741 -27.09 -8.74 -3.39
N SER A 742 -28.40 -8.64 -3.59
CA SER A 742 -28.98 -7.77 -4.61
C SER A 742 -28.93 -6.29 -4.20
N GLY A 743 -28.83 -5.40 -5.17
CA GLY A 743 -28.84 -3.96 -4.94
C GLY A 743 -29.40 -3.21 -6.13
N THR A 744 -29.80 -1.97 -5.87
CA THR A 744 -30.26 -1.03 -6.90
C THR A 744 -29.40 0.23 -6.80
N THR A 745 -28.85 0.69 -7.92
CA THR A 745 -28.11 1.95 -8.01
C THR A 745 -29.04 3.17 -7.91
N PRO A 746 -28.50 4.38 -7.67
CA PRO A 746 -29.31 5.60 -7.63
C PRO A 746 -30.03 5.96 -8.94
N ASP A 747 -29.57 5.41 -10.06
CA ASP A 747 -30.23 5.54 -11.37
C ASP A 747 -31.33 4.51 -11.62
N GLY A 748 -31.57 3.58 -10.69
CA GLY A 748 -32.61 2.57 -10.77
C GLY A 748 -32.18 1.25 -11.42
N SER A 749 -30.88 1.08 -11.73
CA SER A 749 -30.36 -0.17 -12.28
C SER A 749 -30.18 -1.22 -11.18
N ASP A 750 -30.76 -2.40 -11.38
CA ASP A 750 -30.57 -3.53 -10.47
C ASP A 750 -29.28 -4.29 -10.77
N PHE A 751 -28.66 -4.84 -9.74
CA PHE A 751 -27.49 -5.71 -9.84
C PHE A 751 -27.51 -6.78 -8.74
N ASP A 752 -26.76 -7.86 -8.95
CA ASP A 752 -26.65 -8.96 -7.98
C ASP A 752 -25.19 -9.34 -7.72
N GLY A 753 -24.83 -9.38 -6.44
CA GLY A 753 -23.53 -9.78 -5.95
C GLY A 753 -22.36 -8.91 -6.43
N ALA A 754 -21.15 -9.38 -6.11
CA ALA A 754 -19.90 -8.71 -6.48
C ALA A 754 -19.74 -8.59 -8.00
N ALA A 755 -20.24 -9.58 -8.75
CA ALA A 755 -20.24 -9.61 -10.20
C ALA A 755 -21.05 -8.45 -10.82
N GLY A 756 -22.31 -8.31 -10.41
CA GLY A 756 -23.16 -7.22 -10.88
C GLY A 756 -22.61 -5.86 -10.48
N LEU A 757 -22.14 -5.70 -9.24
CA LEU A 757 -21.51 -4.46 -8.77
C LEU A 757 -20.29 -4.09 -9.64
N ARG A 758 -19.42 -5.05 -9.95
CA ARG A 758 -18.27 -4.83 -10.82
C ARG A 758 -18.69 -4.35 -12.21
N THR A 759 -19.72 -4.94 -12.81
CA THR A 759 -20.25 -4.47 -14.11
C THR A 759 -20.71 -3.02 -14.04
N ILE A 760 -21.38 -2.61 -12.96
CA ILE A 760 -21.80 -1.21 -12.75
C ILE A 760 -20.60 -0.27 -12.59
N LEU A 761 -19.57 -0.67 -11.85
CA LEU A 761 -18.37 0.15 -11.68
C LEU A 761 -17.59 0.27 -12.99
N ALA A 762 -17.44 -0.83 -13.74
CA ALA A 762 -16.78 -0.84 -15.03
C ALA A 762 -17.55 -0.01 -16.08
N SER A 763 -18.88 0.02 -16.05
CA SER A 763 -19.66 0.91 -16.92
C SER A 763 -19.50 2.39 -16.59
N ARG A 764 -18.87 2.72 -15.45
CA ARG A 764 -18.54 4.07 -14.99
C ARG A 764 -17.03 4.33 -15.07
N GLU A 765 -16.36 3.75 -16.06
CA GLU A 765 -14.91 3.84 -16.28
C GLU A 765 -14.38 5.28 -16.17
N ASP A 766 -15.02 6.26 -16.82
CA ASP A 766 -14.62 7.67 -16.77
C ASP A 766 -14.54 8.25 -15.35
N GLN A 767 -15.45 7.83 -14.47
CA GLN A 767 -15.48 8.25 -13.07
C GLN A 767 -14.39 7.51 -12.28
N PHE A 768 -14.28 6.19 -12.47
CA PHE A 768 -13.27 5.38 -11.81
C PHE A 768 -11.86 5.85 -12.16
N VAL A 769 -11.52 5.94 -13.46
CA VAL A 769 -10.23 6.43 -13.94
C VAL A 769 -9.97 7.87 -13.48
N GLY A 770 -10.99 8.73 -13.48
CA GLY A 770 -10.88 10.09 -12.93
C GLY A 770 -10.47 10.09 -11.45
N SER A 771 -11.10 9.24 -10.62
CA SER A 771 -10.75 9.06 -9.20
C SER A 771 -9.31 8.56 -9.03
N VAL A 772 -8.89 7.58 -9.85
CA VAL A 772 -7.51 7.08 -9.84
C VAL A 772 -6.52 8.20 -10.19
N ILE A 773 -6.80 9.01 -11.22
CA ILE A 773 -5.94 10.14 -11.61
C ILE A 773 -5.82 11.17 -10.50
N VAL A 774 -6.91 11.49 -9.78
CA VAL A 774 -6.86 12.39 -8.61
C VAL A 774 -5.85 11.86 -7.59
N ARG A 775 -6.01 10.59 -7.16
CA ARG A 775 -5.12 9.96 -6.17
C ARG A 775 -3.68 9.90 -6.66
N PHE A 776 -3.49 9.58 -7.95
CA PHE A 776 -2.16 9.38 -8.50
C PHE A 776 -1.42 10.70 -8.73
N LEU A 777 -2.12 11.74 -9.15
CA LEU A 777 -1.56 13.08 -9.29
C LEU A 777 -1.25 13.70 -7.92
N THR A 778 -2.09 13.47 -6.89
CA THR A 778 -1.77 13.81 -5.48
C THR A 778 -0.44 13.17 -5.06
N TYR A 779 -0.29 11.86 -5.27
CA TYR A 779 0.94 11.14 -4.94
C TYR A 779 2.15 11.63 -5.76
N ALA A 780 1.97 11.88 -7.06
CA ALA A 780 3.04 12.32 -7.97
C ALA A 780 3.57 13.73 -7.64
N THR A 781 2.67 14.62 -7.25
CA THR A 781 3.01 16.02 -6.93
C THR A 781 3.33 16.21 -5.45
N GLY A 782 2.97 15.26 -4.59
CA GLY A 782 3.20 15.34 -3.15
C GLY A 782 2.39 16.45 -2.48
N ARG A 783 1.20 16.76 -3.01
CA ARG A 783 0.30 17.79 -2.47
C ARG A 783 -1.16 17.41 -2.61
N THR A 784 -2.00 18.00 -1.76
CA THR A 784 -3.45 17.96 -1.93
C THR A 784 -3.84 18.68 -3.22
N LEU A 785 -4.77 18.07 -3.97
CA LEU A 785 -5.37 18.71 -5.15
C LEU A 785 -6.53 19.58 -4.72
N GLU A 786 -6.63 20.74 -5.36
CA GLU A 786 -7.70 21.70 -5.14
C GLU A 786 -8.75 21.58 -6.26
N SER A 787 -9.91 22.21 -6.10
CA SER A 787 -10.94 22.26 -7.16
C SER A 787 -10.39 22.82 -8.47
N SER A 788 -9.42 23.72 -8.36
CA SER A 788 -8.73 24.32 -9.50
C SER A 788 -7.91 23.30 -10.32
N ASP A 789 -7.52 22.15 -9.76
CA ASP A 789 -6.78 21.10 -10.48
C ASP A 789 -7.68 20.19 -11.34
N MET A 790 -9.01 20.22 -11.14
CA MET A 790 -9.92 19.28 -11.79
C MET A 790 -9.96 19.39 -13.33
N PRO A 791 -9.82 20.57 -13.96
CA PRO A 791 -9.62 20.67 -15.41
C PRO A 791 -8.40 19.89 -15.90
N MET A 792 -7.30 19.90 -15.14
CA MET A 792 -6.10 19.14 -15.48
C MET A 792 -6.33 17.64 -15.32
N VAL A 793 -7.02 17.21 -14.26
CA VAL A 793 -7.42 15.80 -14.09
C VAL A 793 -8.24 15.31 -15.30
N ARG A 794 -9.20 16.11 -15.77
CA ARG A 794 -10.00 15.79 -16.97
C ARG A 794 -9.16 15.78 -18.24
N GLN A 795 -8.18 16.68 -18.36
CA GLN A 795 -7.22 16.68 -19.48
C GLN A 795 -6.37 15.40 -19.49
N ILE A 796 -5.78 15.02 -18.36
CA ILE A 796 -4.98 13.79 -18.21
C ILE A 796 -5.84 12.57 -18.59
N ARG A 797 -7.08 12.51 -18.09
CA ARG A 797 -8.01 11.42 -18.43
C ARG A 797 -8.26 11.33 -19.93
N ARG A 798 -8.55 12.46 -20.60
CA ARG A 798 -8.77 12.49 -22.05
C ARG A 798 -7.53 12.06 -22.84
N GLN A 799 -6.33 12.45 -22.40
CA GLN A 799 -5.07 12.04 -23.03
C GLN A 799 -4.85 10.54 -22.86
N ALA A 800 -4.98 10.02 -21.64
CA ALA A 800 -4.79 8.60 -21.35
C ALA A 800 -5.83 7.71 -22.06
N ALA A 801 -7.05 8.19 -22.24
CA ALA A 801 -8.12 7.46 -22.94
C ALA A 801 -7.78 7.12 -24.40
N ALA A 802 -6.88 7.87 -25.05
CA ALA A 802 -6.41 7.57 -26.40
C ALA A 802 -5.67 6.21 -26.48
N ASP A 803 -5.06 5.80 -25.36
CA ASP A 803 -4.32 4.55 -25.21
C ASP A 803 -4.99 3.63 -24.17
N GLU A 804 -6.33 3.58 -24.20
CA GLU A 804 -7.16 2.71 -23.35
C GLU A 804 -6.94 2.91 -21.83
N SER A 805 -6.51 4.11 -21.43
CA SER A 805 -6.21 4.44 -20.03
C SER A 805 -5.25 3.44 -19.36
N ARG A 806 -4.24 2.98 -20.08
CA ARG A 806 -3.16 2.13 -19.51
C ARG A 806 -2.33 2.88 -18.48
N TRP A 807 -1.69 2.14 -17.57
CA TRP A 807 -0.83 2.74 -16.54
C TRP A 807 0.27 3.62 -17.13
N SER A 808 0.96 3.18 -18.17
CA SER A 808 2.00 3.97 -18.83
C SER A 808 1.43 5.25 -19.45
N ALA A 809 0.23 5.19 -20.05
CA ALA A 809 -0.43 6.34 -20.65
C ALA A 809 -0.85 7.36 -19.57
N VAL A 810 -1.43 6.91 -18.46
CA VAL A 810 -1.78 7.78 -17.32
C VAL A 810 -0.53 8.44 -16.73
N ILE A 811 0.54 7.68 -16.53
CA ILE A 811 1.81 8.18 -15.99
C ILE A 811 2.43 9.21 -16.93
N LEU A 812 2.48 8.94 -18.23
CA LEU A 812 2.98 9.88 -19.23
C LEU A 812 2.13 11.15 -19.30
N ALA A 813 0.80 11.04 -19.22
CA ALA A 813 -0.08 12.19 -19.18
C ALA A 813 0.12 13.04 -17.91
N ILE A 814 0.35 12.42 -16.75
CA ILE A 814 0.72 13.12 -15.51
C ILE A 814 2.07 13.83 -15.66
N VAL A 815 3.10 13.14 -16.16
CA VAL A 815 4.44 13.73 -16.34
C VAL A 815 4.42 14.89 -17.35
N ASN A 816 3.57 14.81 -18.36
CA ASN A 816 3.36 15.88 -19.35
C ASN A 816 2.40 16.98 -18.88
N SER A 817 1.83 16.85 -17.68
CA SER A 817 0.86 17.82 -17.15
C SER A 817 1.54 19.07 -16.61
N LYS A 818 0.79 20.18 -16.62
CA LYS A 818 1.26 21.46 -16.09
C LYS A 818 1.65 21.38 -14.60
N PRO A 819 0.88 20.74 -13.69
CA PRO A 819 1.27 20.59 -12.28
C PRO A 819 2.62 19.88 -12.09
N PHE A 820 2.99 18.98 -13.00
CA PHE A 820 4.23 18.22 -12.91
C PHE A 820 5.44 18.93 -13.55
N GLN A 821 5.24 19.78 -14.56
CA GLN A 821 6.35 20.49 -15.24
C GLN A 821 6.51 21.96 -14.86
N THR A 822 5.56 22.53 -14.12
CA THR A 822 5.58 23.96 -13.79
C THR A 822 5.31 24.21 -12.32
N ARG A 823 5.62 25.43 -11.90
CA ARG A 823 5.33 25.96 -10.56
C ARG A 823 4.97 27.44 -10.67
N ARG A 824 4.12 27.93 -9.76
CA ARG A 824 3.88 29.37 -9.61
C ARG A 824 4.93 30.00 -8.71
N ALA A 825 5.49 31.14 -9.09
CA ALA A 825 6.31 31.95 -8.18
C ALA A 825 5.46 32.41 -6.98
N GLY A 826 6.02 32.23 -5.78
CA GLY A 826 5.39 32.53 -4.50
C GLY A 826 5.57 33.96 -4.03
#